data_AF-A0AAV9GGB7-F1
#
_entry.id   AF-A0AAV9GGB7-F1
#
_cell.length_a   1.000
_cell.length_b   1.000
_cell.length_c   1.000
_cell.angle_alpha   90.00
_cell.angle_beta   90.00
_cell.angle_gamma   90.00
#
_symmetry.space_group_name_H-M   'P 1'
#
loop_
_entity.id
_entity.type
_entity.pdbx_description
1 polymer ?
#
loop_
_entity_poly.entity_id
_entity_poly.type
_entity_poly.pdbx_seq_one_letter_code
_entity_poly.pdbx_strand_id
1 'polypeptide(L)'
;MADTTIYRASTTAPVNIAVVKYWGKRDPKLNLPTNSSLSVTLSQADLRTLTTASCSASYPAAEGDSLLLNGEPSDVSGARTQACFRELRARRAALEAADPSLPKLSTMPLRLVSENNFPTAAGLASSAAGFAAFVRAIANLYELPASPSELSLIARQGSGSACRSLFGGYVAWRMGSAEDGSDSMADQVAEASHWPEMRALILVVSAAKKGVSSTSGMQQTVATSGLFQERIARVVPANMDAMEKAIRERDFAAFAEVTMRDSNSFHATCADTYPPIFYMNDVSRAAIRAVEAINAAAGRTVAAYTFDAGPNAVIYYLEQDTEAVVGTFYHVLGDMDGWKREVLSGLKASLSLDEGVAGLLKSGVSRIIMTGVGEGPQKTDEYLVAEDGSPAKRATAQSHHINVAGTMSRSIYDIDPAGNVLTTYTGTDSEKETLRSEKTEVPLAKAILYAFLPAGYPHTVTSDYLAYQTYDSLQAFASSITSLLANRAVLEGLGVGDSSSSPTGALILKITGDTISRIATILFAHRMGQAIEPECKFYRFLADIFNDSAQFLDLLTPALPYFPKLGVIVSAGVLRSLCGVAANASKASLSAHFALTGNLAELNAKEASQETVVSLLGMLAGTLVVRMVEDKQTVWFMMIILAGAHLLMNYRAVRSVEMRSLNRQRATIVFREWLDHGTILTPAQVAQRESILYRGRGNLESKTGEYTGFCSFGTYGDIKGWSPRGYHRYEFEAPGYFLGVWHRGGHFYMRIAVKEGTTRPLSAWFDAVNHAYHFDSALKDGLQSHYENEMPLGYVSEEQKQNIFAALSAAGWDLDANAVETMLPIRVRVGDGKKAALPLEKDPAHLGLRESKHD
;
A
#
# COMPACT_ATOMS: atom_id res chain seq x y z
N MET A 1 -35.26 -29.48 31.78
CA MET A 1 -33.90 -29.31 31.20
C MET A 1 -33.96 -28.06 30.35
N ALA A 2 -32.96 -27.18 30.41
CA ALA A 2 -32.91 -26.03 29.50
C ALA A 2 -32.91 -26.56 28.05
N ASP A 3 -33.71 -25.98 27.18
CA ASP A 3 -33.76 -26.37 25.76
C ASP A 3 -32.38 -26.10 25.14
N THR A 4 -31.65 -27.17 24.80
CA THR A 4 -30.33 -27.11 24.18
C THR A 4 -30.39 -27.25 22.66
N THR A 5 -31.58 -27.18 22.07
CA THR A 5 -31.78 -27.34 20.63
C THR A 5 -31.10 -26.20 19.87
N ILE A 6 -30.27 -26.57 18.90
CA ILE A 6 -29.59 -25.62 18.01
C ILE A 6 -30.33 -25.58 16.68
N TYR A 7 -30.92 -24.43 16.38
CA TYR A 7 -31.57 -24.16 15.11
C TYR A 7 -30.52 -23.61 14.15
N ARG A 8 -30.42 -24.15 12.94
CA ARG A 8 -29.46 -23.70 11.92
C ARG A 8 -30.05 -23.69 10.52
N ALA A 9 -29.64 -22.74 9.69
CA ALA A 9 -29.92 -22.70 8.26
C ALA A 9 -28.67 -22.25 7.50
N SER A 10 -28.45 -22.85 6.32
CA SER A 10 -27.29 -22.55 5.48
C SER A 10 -27.73 -22.10 4.09
N THR A 11 -26.98 -21.14 3.55
CA THR A 11 -27.29 -20.48 2.28
C THR A 11 -26.00 -20.15 1.53
N THR A 12 -25.98 -20.37 0.22
CA THR A 12 -25.00 -19.77 -0.68
C THR A 12 -25.57 -18.51 -1.33
N ALA A 13 -24.77 -17.47 -1.49
CA ALA A 13 -25.14 -16.27 -2.25
C ALA A 13 -24.10 -15.92 -3.31
N PRO A 14 -24.54 -15.40 -4.47
CA PRO A 14 -23.67 -15.05 -5.58
C PRO A 14 -23.02 -13.66 -5.42
N VAL A 15 -21.89 -13.49 -6.11
CA VAL A 15 -21.33 -12.18 -6.44
C VAL A 15 -22.15 -11.55 -7.58
N ASN A 16 -22.28 -10.22 -7.60
CA ASN A 16 -22.79 -9.48 -8.75
C ASN A 16 -21.77 -8.41 -9.20
N ILE A 17 -21.73 -8.12 -10.50
CA ILE A 17 -20.88 -7.06 -11.06
C ILE A 17 -21.77 -6.01 -11.73
N ALA A 18 -21.57 -4.75 -11.36
CA ALA A 18 -22.36 -3.65 -11.87
C ALA A 18 -21.97 -3.32 -13.32
N VAL A 19 -22.95 -3.24 -14.21
CA VAL A 19 -22.81 -2.75 -15.59
C VAL A 19 -23.30 -1.30 -15.73
N VAL A 20 -24.18 -0.87 -14.82
CA VAL A 20 -24.44 0.55 -14.51
C VAL A 20 -24.07 0.78 -13.05
N LYS A 21 -23.07 1.63 -12.80
CA LYS A 21 -22.34 1.70 -11.52
C LYS A 21 -23.10 2.48 -10.45
N TYR A 22 -23.15 1.87 -9.27
CA TYR A 22 -23.47 2.56 -8.02
C TYR A 22 -22.22 3.24 -7.48
N TRP A 23 -22.26 4.57 -7.37
CA TRP A 23 -21.21 5.37 -6.73
C TRP A 23 -21.83 6.63 -6.14
N GLY A 24 -21.81 6.76 -4.80
CA GLY A 24 -22.33 7.91 -4.07
C GLY A 24 -23.59 7.59 -3.28
N LYS A 25 -23.68 8.10 -2.05
CA LYS A 25 -24.85 7.95 -1.17
C LYS A 25 -25.48 9.31 -0.90
N ARG A 26 -26.79 9.40 -1.13
CA ARG A 26 -27.61 10.54 -0.66
C ARG A 26 -27.89 10.43 0.84
N ASP A 27 -28.02 9.20 1.35
CA ASP A 27 -28.13 8.91 2.79
C ASP A 27 -27.15 7.79 3.18
N PRO A 28 -26.06 8.11 3.91
CA PRO A 28 -25.09 7.12 4.37
C PRO A 28 -25.60 6.16 5.45
N LYS A 29 -26.57 6.59 6.26
CA LYS A 29 -27.12 5.82 7.39
C LYS A 29 -28.04 4.72 6.90
N LEU A 30 -28.87 5.03 5.91
CA LEU A 30 -29.80 4.08 5.29
C LEU A 30 -29.23 3.39 4.05
N ASN A 31 -28.00 3.74 3.65
CA ASN A 31 -27.34 3.33 2.40
C ASN A 31 -28.20 3.64 1.16
N LEU A 32 -28.78 4.84 1.08
CA LEU A 32 -29.55 5.26 -0.08
C LEU A 32 -28.63 5.85 -1.15
N PRO A 33 -28.71 5.40 -2.42
CA PRO A 33 -27.77 5.79 -3.44
C PRO A 33 -28.17 7.14 -4.07
N THR A 34 -27.22 7.81 -4.71
CA THR A 34 -27.49 9.01 -5.52
C THR A 34 -28.16 8.70 -6.86
N ASN A 35 -28.03 7.47 -7.35
CA ASN A 35 -28.57 7.00 -8.62
C ASN A 35 -28.89 5.50 -8.56
N SER A 36 -29.78 5.03 -9.42
CA SER A 36 -30.03 3.60 -9.60
C SER A 36 -28.80 2.90 -10.19
N SER A 37 -28.73 1.59 -10.07
CA SER A 37 -27.63 0.78 -10.64
C SER A 37 -28.16 -0.55 -11.16
N LEU A 38 -27.42 -1.19 -12.06
CA LEU A 38 -27.78 -2.48 -12.65
C LEU A 38 -26.56 -3.39 -12.68
N SER A 39 -26.74 -4.65 -12.31
CA SER A 39 -25.68 -5.67 -12.28
C SER A 39 -26.09 -6.99 -12.92
N VAL A 40 -25.09 -7.76 -13.33
CA VAL A 40 -25.24 -9.18 -13.67
C VAL A 40 -24.78 -10.02 -12.48
N THR A 41 -25.65 -10.93 -12.04
CA THR A 41 -25.33 -11.92 -11.00
C THR A 41 -24.48 -13.03 -11.62
N LEU A 42 -23.37 -13.38 -10.97
CA LEU A 42 -22.42 -14.40 -11.45
C LEU A 42 -22.78 -15.78 -10.89
N SER A 43 -22.39 -16.83 -11.62
CA SER A 43 -22.64 -18.22 -11.23
C SER A 43 -21.99 -18.59 -9.90
N GLN A 44 -22.80 -19.16 -9.00
CA GLN A 44 -22.34 -19.68 -7.70
C GLN A 44 -21.47 -20.93 -7.82
N ALA A 45 -21.46 -21.59 -8.99
CA ALA A 45 -20.51 -22.68 -9.25
C ALA A 45 -19.06 -22.18 -9.22
N ASP A 46 -18.84 -20.92 -9.59
CA ASP A 46 -17.51 -20.31 -9.67
C ASP A 46 -17.24 -19.41 -8.47
N LEU A 47 -18.19 -18.52 -8.13
CA LEU A 47 -18.02 -17.50 -7.09
C LEU A 47 -19.24 -17.47 -6.15
N ARG A 48 -19.04 -17.92 -4.91
CA ARG A 48 -20.08 -17.92 -3.88
C ARG A 48 -19.56 -17.60 -2.49
N THR A 49 -20.43 -16.99 -1.69
CA THR A 49 -20.32 -16.96 -0.24
C THR A 49 -21.27 -17.99 0.35
N LEU A 50 -20.78 -18.89 1.19
CA LEU A 50 -21.59 -19.79 2.00
C LEU A 50 -21.70 -19.23 3.41
N THR A 51 -22.91 -19.10 3.95
CA THR A 51 -23.15 -18.69 5.33
C THR A 51 -24.11 -19.65 6.01
N THR A 52 -23.73 -20.15 7.17
CA THR A 52 -24.62 -20.84 8.10
C THR A 52 -24.94 -19.91 9.27
N ALA A 53 -26.23 -19.62 9.46
CA ALA A 53 -26.73 -18.93 10.64
C ALA A 53 -27.31 -19.95 11.63
N SER A 54 -27.02 -19.79 12.91
CA SER A 54 -27.57 -20.63 13.98
C SER A 54 -28.00 -19.80 15.19
N CYS A 55 -28.98 -20.29 15.96
CA CYS A 55 -29.35 -19.73 17.26
C CYS A 55 -29.74 -20.85 18.24
N SER A 56 -29.52 -20.58 19.52
CA SER A 56 -29.85 -21.50 20.61
C SER A 56 -29.94 -20.76 21.93
N ALA A 57 -30.80 -21.22 22.83
CA ALA A 57 -30.83 -20.76 24.23
C ALA A 57 -29.61 -21.25 25.04
N SER A 58 -28.87 -22.25 24.55
CA SER A 58 -27.64 -22.73 25.17
C SER A 58 -26.42 -21.84 24.89
N TYR A 59 -26.49 -20.93 23.92
CA TYR A 59 -25.41 -19.99 23.66
C TYR A 59 -25.33 -18.95 24.79
N PRO A 60 -24.13 -18.66 25.33
CA PRO A 60 -24.00 -17.72 26.44
C PRO A 60 -24.49 -16.32 26.05
N ALA A 61 -25.56 -15.84 26.69
CA ALA A 61 -26.14 -14.53 26.39
C ALA A 61 -25.13 -13.37 26.56
N ALA A 62 -24.15 -13.52 27.44
CA ALA A 62 -23.07 -12.56 27.65
C ALA A 62 -22.12 -12.40 26.44
N GLU A 63 -22.08 -13.38 25.53
CA GLU A 63 -21.26 -13.32 24.30
C GLU A 63 -21.98 -12.60 23.15
N GLY A 64 -23.30 -12.40 23.24
CA GLY A 64 -24.09 -11.72 22.22
C GLY A 64 -24.12 -12.44 20.86
N ASP A 65 -24.40 -11.67 19.81
CA ASP A 65 -24.34 -12.16 18.43
C ASP A 65 -22.89 -12.23 17.94
N SER A 66 -22.55 -13.23 17.12
CA SER A 66 -21.18 -13.39 16.60
C SER A 66 -21.14 -13.83 15.14
N LEU A 67 -20.04 -13.49 14.46
CA LEU A 67 -19.75 -13.87 13.09
C LEU A 67 -18.30 -14.37 12.98
N LEU A 68 -18.13 -15.57 12.45
CA LEU A 68 -16.84 -16.11 12.01
C LEU A 68 -16.77 -16.02 10.49
N LEU A 69 -15.83 -15.26 9.94
CA LEU A 69 -15.65 -15.07 8.50
C LEU A 69 -14.32 -15.69 8.06
N ASN A 70 -14.37 -16.70 7.20
CA ASN A 70 -13.21 -17.47 6.73
C ASN A 70 -12.33 -18.01 7.89
N GLY A 71 -12.96 -18.44 8.98
CA GLY A 71 -12.26 -18.97 10.17
C GLY A 71 -11.82 -17.93 11.19
N GLU A 72 -11.97 -16.63 10.92
CA GLU A 72 -11.57 -15.54 11.82
C GLU A 72 -12.77 -14.80 12.41
N PRO A 73 -12.75 -14.40 13.70
CA PRO A 73 -13.82 -13.59 14.30
C PRO A 73 -13.96 -12.24 13.59
N SER A 74 -15.20 -11.85 13.30
CA SER A 74 -15.53 -10.57 12.67
C SER A 74 -16.39 -9.71 13.61
N ASP A 75 -16.06 -8.42 13.71
CA ASP A 75 -16.80 -7.48 14.53
C ASP A 75 -18.22 -7.24 13.97
N VAL A 76 -19.22 -7.57 14.78
CA VAL A 76 -20.63 -7.36 14.45
C VAL A 76 -21.25 -6.16 15.16
N SER A 77 -20.49 -5.44 15.99
CA SER A 77 -20.99 -4.27 16.75
C SER A 77 -21.29 -3.05 15.86
N GLY A 78 -20.78 -3.04 14.63
CA GLY A 78 -21.01 -1.98 13.67
C GLY A 78 -22.49 -1.74 13.34
N ALA A 79 -22.87 -0.45 13.23
CA ALA A 79 -24.26 -0.03 13.03
C ALA A 79 -24.98 -0.68 11.84
N ARG A 80 -24.25 -0.98 10.76
CA ARG A 80 -24.78 -1.64 9.55
C ARG A 80 -25.21 -3.08 9.81
N THR A 81 -24.35 -3.86 10.46
CA THR A 81 -24.63 -5.27 10.82
C THR A 81 -25.73 -5.34 11.87
N GLN A 82 -25.67 -4.47 12.89
CA GLN A 82 -26.70 -4.35 13.91
C GLN A 82 -28.08 -3.97 13.33
N ALA A 83 -28.12 -3.11 12.30
CA ALA A 83 -29.35 -2.82 11.59
C ALA A 83 -29.94 -4.08 10.94
N CYS A 84 -29.15 -4.88 10.23
CA CYS A 84 -29.63 -6.12 9.64
C CYS A 84 -30.18 -7.10 10.68
N PHE A 85 -29.46 -7.30 11.80
CA PHE A 85 -29.94 -8.15 12.90
C PHE A 85 -31.28 -7.67 13.46
N ARG A 86 -31.40 -6.37 13.75
CA ARG A 86 -32.62 -5.78 14.31
C ARG A 86 -33.82 -5.97 13.40
N GLU A 87 -33.69 -5.66 12.10
CA GLU A 87 -34.79 -5.79 11.14
C GLU A 87 -35.23 -7.26 10.98
N LEU A 88 -34.29 -8.20 10.93
CA LEU A 88 -34.59 -9.63 10.81
C LEU A 88 -35.24 -10.19 12.08
N ARG A 89 -34.73 -9.82 13.26
CA ARG A 89 -35.32 -10.19 14.56
C ARG A 89 -36.72 -9.61 14.71
N ALA A 90 -36.95 -8.35 14.33
CA ALA A 90 -38.26 -7.72 14.40
C ALA A 90 -39.31 -8.47 13.57
N ARG A 91 -38.95 -8.88 12.34
CA ARG A 91 -39.82 -9.70 11.48
C ARG A 91 -40.11 -11.07 12.09
N ARG A 92 -39.09 -11.72 12.66
CA ARG A 92 -39.28 -13.01 13.35
C ARG A 92 -40.15 -12.87 14.60
N ALA A 93 -39.95 -11.84 15.41
CA ALA A 93 -40.73 -11.56 16.61
C ALA A 93 -42.21 -11.32 16.27
N ALA A 94 -42.51 -10.67 15.14
CA ALA A 94 -43.88 -10.50 14.66
C ALA A 94 -44.56 -11.84 14.34
N LEU A 95 -43.85 -12.79 13.71
CA LEU A 95 -44.37 -14.15 13.48
C LEU A 95 -44.61 -14.89 14.79
N GLU A 96 -43.65 -14.83 15.72
CA GLU A 96 -43.75 -15.46 17.04
C GLU A 96 -44.84 -14.85 17.93
N ALA A 97 -45.21 -13.59 17.71
CA ALA A 97 -46.32 -12.94 18.38
C ALA A 97 -47.67 -13.34 17.77
N ALA A 98 -47.74 -13.54 16.45
CA ALA A 98 -48.93 -14.00 15.75
C ALA A 98 -49.23 -15.48 15.99
N ASP A 99 -48.19 -16.32 16.12
CA ASP A 99 -48.29 -17.74 16.44
C ASP A 99 -47.44 -18.10 17.67
N PRO A 100 -48.05 -18.17 18.87
CA PRO A 100 -47.35 -18.53 20.10
C PRO A 100 -46.74 -19.93 20.13
N SER A 101 -47.12 -20.83 19.21
CA SER A 101 -46.57 -22.19 19.12
C SER A 101 -45.14 -22.22 18.53
N LEU A 102 -44.73 -21.15 17.85
CA LEU A 102 -43.40 -21.05 17.26
C LEU A 102 -42.30 -20.88 18.33
N PRO A 103 -41.11 -21.48 18.12
CA PRO A 103 -39.97 -21.26 19.00
C PRO A 103 -39.54 -19.79 18.99
N LYS A 104 -39.13 -19.26 20.15
CA LYS A 104 -38.77 -17.84 20.36
C LYS A 104 -37.35 -17.51 19.89
N LEU A 105 -37.05 -17.83 18.64
CA LEU A 105 -35.76 -17.64 17.99
C LEU A 105 -35.32 -16.17 17.97
N SER A 106 -36.26 -15.22 17.86
CA SER A 106 -35.96 -13.78 17.78
C SER A 106 -35.19 -13.23 18.99
N THR A 107 -35.27 -13.90 20.14
CA THR A 107 -34.62 -13.52 21.40
C THR A 107 -33.32 -14.27 21.67
N MET A 108 -33.04 -15.34 20.93
CA MET A 108 -31.84 -16.17 21.14
C MET A 108 -30.59 -15.46 20.57
N PRO A 109 -29.39 -15.71 21.12
CA PRO A 109 -28.14 -15.29 20.50
C PRO A 109 -27.93 -15.96 19.14
N LEU A 110 -27.47 -15.19 18.15
CA LEU A 110 -27.13 -15.67 16.81
C LEU A 110 -25.62 -15.93 16.68
N ARG A 111 -25.25 -17.07 16.12
CA ARG A 111 -23.88 -17.38 15.70
C ARG A 111 -23.87 -17.67 14.21
N LEU A 112 -23.09 -16.90 13.47
CA LEU A 112 -22.91 -17.08 12.03
C LEU A 112 -21.50 -17.55 11.73
N VAL A 113 -21.39 -18.49 10.80
CA VAL A 113 -20.12 -18.89 10.19
C VAL A 113 -20.28 -18.70 8.69
N SER A 114 -19.35 -17.97 8.08
CA SER A 114 -19.37 -17.64 6.67
C SER A 114 -18.02 -17.90 6.02
N GLU A 115 -18.02 -18.42 4.80
CA GLU A 115 -16.84 -18.63 3.98
C GLU A 115 -17.06 -18.17 2.54
N ASN A 116 -16.00 -17.66 1.90
CA ASN A 116 -16.00 -17.36 0.47
C ASN A 116 -15.08 -18.34 -0.25
N ASN A 117 -15.47 -18.85 -1.42
CA ASN A 117 -14.56 -19.63 -2.27
C ASN A 117 -13.64 -18.75 -3.14
N PHE A 118 -13.64 -17.43 -2.90
CA PHE A 118 -12.79 -16.43 -3.54
C PHE A 118 -12.18 -15.49 -2.49
N PRO A 119 -11.01 -14.87 -2.75
CA PRO A 119 -10.33 -14.06 -1.74
C PRO A 119 -11.14 -12.80 -1.37
N THR A 120 -11.38 -12.58 -0.08
CA THR A 120 -12.20 -11.48 0.45
C THR A 120 -11.69 -10.09 0.06
N ALA A 121 -10.40 -9.95 -0.30
CA ALA A 121 -9.77 -8.68 -0.70
C ALA A 121 -9.54 -8.52 -2.21
N ALA A 122 -9.87 -9.51 -3.05
CA ALA A 122 -9.58 -9.48 -4.49
C ALA A 122 -10.47 -8.53 -5.32
N GLY A 123 -11.12 -7.53 -4.72
CA GLY A 123 -11.92 -6.54 -5.47
C GLY A 123 -13.22 -7.06 -6.11
N LEU A 124 -13.58 -8.34 -5.94
CA LEU A 124 -14.75 -9.00 -6.53
C LEU A 124 -16.05 -8.81 -5.73
N ALA A 125 -16.30 -7.60 -5.22
CA ALA A 125 -17.52 -7.28 -4.44
C ALA A 125 -17.85 -8.26 -3.28
N SER A 126 -16.83 -8.75 -2.56
CA SER A 126 -16.98 -9.73 -1.46
C SER A 126 -17.99 -9.33 -0.38
N SER A 127 -18.09 -8.04 -0.06
CA SER A 127 -19.08 -7.54 0.91
C SER A 127 -20.53 -7.67 0.42
N ALA A 128 -20.77 -7.62 -0.89
CA ALA A 128 -22.11 -7.73 -1.46
C ALA A 128 -22.65 -9.16 -1.31
N ALA A 129 -21.86 -10.15 -1.74
CA ALA A 129 -22.19 -11.57 -1.56
C ALA A 129 -22.28 -11.94 -0.08
N GLY A 130 -21.36 -11.43 0.76
CA GLY A 130 -21.37 -11.66 2.21
C GLY A 130 -22.65 -11.19 2.91
N PHE A 131 -23.07 -9.93 2.71
CA PHE A 131 -24.30 -9.43 3.32
C PHE A 131 -25.56 -10.06 2.73
N ALA A 132 -25.55 -10.44 1.45
CA ALA A 132 -26.65 -11.19 0.85
C ALA A 132 -26.80 -12.59 1.48
N ALA A 133 -25.70 -13.33 1.63
CA ALA A 133 -25.68 -14.64 2.30
C ALA A 133 -26.08 -14.52 3.77
N PHE A 134 -25.56 -13.51 4.49
CA PHE A 134 -25.92 -13.19 5.87
C PHE A 134 -27.44 -12.99 6.04
N VAL A 135 -28.04 -12.08 5.25
CA VAL A 135 -29.46 -11.75 5.36
C VAL A 135 -30.31 -12.97 5.00
N ARG A 136 -29.96 -13.68 3.92
CA ARG A 136 -30.74 -14.82 3.45
C ARG A 136 -30.60 -16.04 4.39
N ALA A 137 -29.43 -16.30 4.96
CA ALA A 137 -29.25 -17.38 5.94
C ALA A 137 -30.07 -17.16 7.21
N ILE A 138 -30.09 -15.93 7.74
CA ILE A 138 -30.93 -15.60 8.90
C ILE A 138 -32.41 -15.64 8.53
N ALA A 139 -32.81 -15.12 7.36
CA ALA A 139 -34.20 -15.19 6.90
C ALA A 139 -34.68 -16.64 6.75
N ASN A 140 -33.82 -17.53 6.25
CA ASN A 140 -34.09 -18.96 6.16
C ASN A 140 -34.16 -19.62 7.55
N LEU A 141 -33.28 -19.25 8.49
CA LEU A 141 -33.32 -19.71 9.89
C LEU A 141 -34.60 -19.30 10.60
N TYR A 142 -35.07 -18.09 10.34
CA TYR A 142 -36.28 -17.52 10.93
C TYR A 142 -37.57 -17.85 10.18
N GLU A 143 -37.46 -18.57 9.06
CA GLU A 143 -38.59 -18.95 8.19
C GLU A 143 -39.44 -17.73 7.79
N LEU A 144 -38.78 -16.62 7.48
CA LEU A 144 -39.48 -15.38 7.15
C LEU A 144 -40.21 -15.53 5.79
N PRO A 145 -41.51 -15.19 5.69
CA PRO A 145 -42.26 -15.21 4.45
C PRO A 145 -41.98 -13.95 3.60
N ALA A 146 -40.72 -13.49 3.58
CA ALA A 146 -40.31 -12.28 2.89
C ALA A 146 -39.81 -12.60 1.48
N SER A 147 -40.29 -11.85 0.50
CA SER A 147 -39.79 -11.89 -0.87
C SER A 147 -38.32 -11.43 -0.93
N PRO A 148 -37.57 -11.83 -1.99
CA PRO A 148 -36.21 -11.32 -2.17
C PRO A 148 -36.14 -9.79 -2.24
N SER A 149 -37.17 -9.13 -2.76
CA SER A 149 -37.23 -7.66 -2.83
C SER A 149 -37.34 -7.03 -1.43
N GLU A 150 -38.17 -7.58 -0.55
CA GLU A 150 -38.27 -7.11 0.84
C GLU A 150 -36.99 -7.36 1.64
N LEU A 151 -36.36 -8.53 1.45
CA LEU A 151 -35.05 -8.81 2.06
C LEU A 151 -33.96 -7.88 1.52
N SER A 152 -34.12 -7.36 0.30
CA SER A 152 -33.14 -6.47 -0.32
C SER A 152 -33.04 -5.12 0.40
N LEU A 153 -34.13 -4.65 1.02
CA LEU A 153 -34.14 -3.46 1.88
C LEU A 153 -33.21 -3.65 3.09
N ILE A 154 -33.18 -4.85 3.65
CA ILE A 154 -32.32 -5.20 4.80
C ILE A 154 -30.87 -5.35 4.34
N ALA A 155 -30.63 -6.07 3.26
CA ALA A 155 -29.29 -6.27 2.69
C ALA A 155 -28.63 -4.94 2.30
N ARG A 156 -29.40 -3.99 1.76
CA ARG A 156 -28.96 -2.62 1.44
C ARG A 156 -28.35 -1.92 2.66
N GLN A 157 -28.97 -2.01 3.84
CA GLN A 157 -28.47 -1.35 5.05
C GLN A 157 -27.14 -1.95 5.54
N GLY A 158 -26.91 -3.24 5.31
CA GLY A 158 -25.63 -3.90 5.58
C GLY A 158 -24.54 -3.43 4.62
N SER A 159 -24.79 -3.60 3.32
CA SER A 159 -23.94 -3.12 2.24
C SER A 159 -24.80 -2.82 1.01
N GLY A 160 -24.78 -1.57 0.53
CA GLY A 160 -25.71 -1.09 -0.51
C GLY A 160 -25.89 -2.06 -1.69
N SER A 161 -24.79 -2.48 -2.32
CA SER A 161 -24.82 -3.41 -3.48
C SER A 161 -25.20 -4.86 -3.15
N ALA A 162 -25.28 -5.25 -1.87
CA ALA A 162 -25.73 -6.58 -1.46
C ALA A 162 -27.20 -6.82 -1.80
N CYS A 163 -28.02 -5.76 -1.90
CA CYS A 163 -29.43 -5.88 -2.28
C CYS A 163 -29.60 -6.58 -3.64
N ARG A 164 -28.69 -6.32 -4.60
CA ARG A 164 -28.74 -6.93 -5.93
C ARG A 164 -28.35 -8.41 -5.93
N SER A 165 -27.53 -8.85 -4.97
CA SER A 165 -27.15 -10.26 -4.81
C SER A 165 -28.28 -11.13 -4.21
N LEU A 166 -29.47 -10.58 -3.95
CA LEU A 166 -30.64 -11.38 -3.56
C LEU A 166 -31.42 -11.97 -4.74
N PHE A 167 -31.04 -11.63 -5.97
CA PHE A 167 -31.66 -12.12 -7.20
C PHE A 167 -30.60 -12.73 -8.15
N GLY A 168 -31.05 -13.65 -9.00
CA GLY A 168 -30.26 -14.16 -10.13
C GLY A 168 -30.44 -13.31 -11.38
N GLY A 169 -29.63 -13.58 -12.41
CA GLY A 169 -29.75 -12.94 -13.71
C GLY A 169 -29.28 -11.48 -13.71
N TYR A 170 -30.19 -10.59 -14.10
CA TYR A 170 -29.95 -9.17 -14.29
C TYR A 170 -30.78 -8.38 -13.29
N VAL A 171 -30.11 -7.59 -12.46
CA VAL A 171 -30.73 -7.04 -11.25
C VAL A 171 -30.48 -5.54 -11.18
N ALA A 172 -31.57 -4.79 -11.09
CA ALA A 172 -31.51 -3.36 -10.82
C ALA A 172 -31.63 -3.11 -9.32
N TRP A 173 -30.94 -2.07 -8.85
CA TRP A 173 -31.21 -1.44 -7.56
C TRP A 173 -31.81 -0.08 -7.85
N ARG A 174 -33.10 0.06 -7.53
CA ARG A 174 -33.83 1.31 -7.65
C ARG A 174 -33.40 2.27 -6.55
N MET A 175 -33.03 3.48 -6.94
CA MET A 175 -32.60 4.47 -5.95
C MET A 175 -33.70 4.85 -4.96
N GLY A 176 -34.97 4.76 -5.37
CA GLY A 176 -36.09 5.25 -4.57
C GLY A 176 -36.08 6.77 -4.41
N SER A 177 -37.20 7.28 -3.93
CA SER A 177 -37.49 8.69 -3.70
C SER A 177 -37.90 8.95 -2.24
N ALA A 178 -38.38 7.94 -1.52
CA ALA A 178 -38.77 8.07 -0.13
C ALA A 178 -37.54 8.28 0.77
N GLU A 179 -37.66 9.20 1.73
CA GLU A 179 -36.59 9.53 2.68
C GLU A 179 -36.30 8.38 3.66
N ASP A 180 -37.32 7.59 4.00
CA ASP A 180 -37.17 6.40 4.83
C ASP A 180 -36.53 5.21 4.09
N GLY A 181 -36.36 5.34 2.77
CA GLY A 181 -35.79 4.32 1.91
C GLY A 181 -36.68 3.10 1.69
N SER A 182 -37.98 3.17 1.99
CA SER A 182 -38.93 2.07 1.79
C SER A 182 -39.06 1.63 0.34
N ASP A 183 -38.79 2.53 -0.62
CA ASP A 183 -38.84 2.30 -2.06
C ASP A 183 -37.47 2.08 -2.73
N SER A 184 -36.36 2.10 -1.97
CA SER A 184 -35.02 1.82 -2.49
C SER A 184 -34.65 0.35 -2.37
N MET A 185 -35.20 -0.47 -3.27
CA MET A 185 -35.06 -1.93 -3.27
C MET A 185 -34.43 -2.46 -4.56
N ALA A 186 -34.01 -3.72 -4.53
CA ALA A 186 -33.60 -4.43 -5.73
C ALA A 186 -34.80 -5.09 -6.43
N ASP A 187 -34.77 -5.08 -7.75
CA ASP A 187 -35.74 -5.71 -8.64
C ASP A 187 -35.02 -6.50 -9.75
N GLN A 188 -35.60 -7.64 -10.12
CA GLN A 188 -35.07 -8.49 -11.17
C GLN A 188 -35.55 -7.96 -12.53
N VAL A 189 -34.60 -7.51 -13.36
CA VAL A 189 -34.86 -7.05 -14.74
C VAL A 189 -35.11 -8.24 -15.66
N ALA A 190 -34.31 -9.31 -15.48
CA ALA A 190 -34.46 -10.58 -16.19
C ALA A 190 -33.81 -11.71 -15.39
N GLU A 191 -34.35 -12.93 -15.48
CA GLU A 191 -33.77 -14.13 -14.89
C GLU A 191 -32.47 -14.55 -15.60
N ALA A 192 -31.67 -15.43 -15.01
CA ALA A 192 -30.47 -15.94 -15.67
C ALA A 192 -30.82 -16.75 -16.94
N SER A 193 -31.94 -17.48 -16.90
CA SER A 193 -32.54 -18.21 -18.01
C SER A 193 -32.92 -17.32 -19.20
N HIS A 194 -33.08 -16.01 -18.99
CA HIS A 194 -33.41 -15.07 -20.07
C HIS A 194 -32.23 -14.83 -21.01
N TRP A 195 -30.98 -14.91 -20.57
CA TRP A 195 -29.84 -14.72 -21.47
C TRP A 195 -28.65 -15.59 -21.03
N PRO A 196 -28.83 -16.92 -21.08
CA PRO A 196 -27.90 -17.88 -20.50
C PRO A 196 -26.56 -17.94 -21.22
N GLU A 197 -26.44 -17.40 -22.43
CA GLU A 197 -25.20 -17.34 -23.21
C GLU A 197 -24.23 -16.27 -22.69
N MET A 198 -24.65 -15.39 -21.77
CA MET A 198 -23.79 -14.37 -21.19
C MET A 198 -22.67 -15.00 -20.34
N ARG A 199 -21.42 -14.71 -20.69
CA ARG A 199 -20.20 -15.17 -20.03
C ARG A 199 -19.41 -13.97 -19.49
N ALA A 200 -18.56 -14.22 -18.50
CA ALA A 200 -17.64 -13.23 -17.95
C ALA A 200 -16.25 -13.84 -17.73
N LEU A 201 -15.23 -13.15 -18.22
CA LEU A 201 -13.82 -13.42 -17.96
C LEU A 201 -13.29 -12.35 -17.02
N ILE A 202 -12.77 -12.76 -15.86
CA ILE A 202 -12.24 -11.83 -14.86
C ILE A 202 -10.72 -11.94 -14.85
N LEU A 203 -10.05 -10.82 -15.10
CA LEU A 203 -8.60 -10.68 -14.99
C LEU A 203 -8.26 -10.10 -13.62
N VAL A 204 -7.68 -10.90 -12.74
CA VAL A 204 -7.30 -10.48 -11.38
C VAL A 204 -5.92 -9.83 -11.44
N VAL A 205 -5.87 -8.50 -11.44
CA VAL A 205 -4.65 -7.70 -11.62
C VAL A 205 -3.87 -7.50 -10.31
N SER A 206 -4.55 -7.41 -9.17
CA SER A 206 -3.87 -7.32 -7.88
C SER A 206 -4.74 -7.86 -6.76
N ALA A 207 -4.15 -8.65 -5.87
CA ALA A 207 -4.75 -9.06 -4.60
C ALA A 207 -4.43 -8.07 -3.46
N ALA A 208 -3.69 -6.99 -3.73
CA ALA A 208 -3.32 -5.99 -2.74
C ALA A 208 -4.55 -5.22 -2.24
N LYS A 209 -4.55 -4.85 -0.96
CA LYS A 209 -5.66 -4.11 -0.34
C LYS A 209 -5.83 -2.76 -1.02
N LYS A 210 -7.08 -2.41 -1.35
CA LYS A 210 -7.46 -1.13 -1.99
C LYS A 210 -6.86 0.06 -1.22
N GLY A 211 -6.19 0.97 -1.93
CA GLY A 211 -5.64 2.20 -1.34
C GLY A 211 -6.72 3.12 -0.73
N VAL A 212 -7.86 3.29 -1.42
CA VAL A 212 -9.04 4.02 -0.93
C VAL A 212 -10.25 3.10 -0.91
N SER A 213 -10.90 2.95 0.25
CA SER A 213 -12.11 2.14 0.39
C SER A 213 -13.27 2.75 -0.42
N SER A 214 -14.15 1.91 -0.98
CA SER A 214 -15.29 2.39 -1.78
C SER A 214 -16.21 3.34 -1.01
N THR A 215 -16.42 3.11 0.30
CA THR A 215 -17.29 3.98 1.12
C THR A 215 -16.71 5.38 1.29
N SER A 216 -15.41 5.48 1.60
CA SER A 216 -14.75 6.78 1.72
C SER A 216 -14.65 7.48 0.36
N GLY A 217 -14.26 6.73 -0.68
CA GLY A 217 -14.07 7.26 -2.02
C GLY A 217 -15.36 7.85 -2.60
N MET A 218 -16.48 7.14 -2.48
CA MET A 218 -17.73 7.62 -3.08
C MET A 218 -18.29 8.87 -2.42
N GLN A 219 -18.13 9.01 -1.09
CA GLN A 219 -18.56 10.23 -0.42
C GLN A 219 -17.63 11.41 -0.72
N GLN A 220 -16.34 11.15 -0.93
CA GLN A 220 -15.42 12.18 -1.41
C GLN A 220 -15.81 12.65 -2.82
N THR A 221 -16.18 11.74 -3.72
CA THR A 221 -16.67 12.08 -5.06
C THR A 221 -17.93 12.93 -4.98
N VAL A 222 -18.92 12.53 -4.18
CA VAL A 222 -20.15 13.32 -3.95
C VAL A 222 -19.82 14.73 -3.48
N ALA A 223 -18.82 14.88 -2.60
CA ALA A 223 -18.46 16.15 -2.00
C ALA A 223 -17.64 17.08 -2.91
N THR A 224 -16.90 16.55 -3.88
CA THR A 224 -15.83 17.32 -4.55
C THR A 224 -15.80 17.25 -6.08
N SER A 225 -16.42 16.24 -6.71
CA SER A 225 -16.42 16.11 -8.17
C SER A 225 -17.49 16.99 -8.81
N GLY A 226 -17.06 17.87 -9.72
CA GLY A 226 -17.97 18.67 -10.54
C GLY A 226 -18.68 17.84 -11.61
N LEU A 227 -18.01 16.83 -12.18
CA LEU A 227 -18.59 15.94 -13.19
C LEU A 227 -19.66 15.00 -12.63
N PHE A 228 -19.59 14.70 -11.33
CA PHE A 228 -20.48 13.73 -10.69
C PHE A 228 -21.97 14.16 -10.73
N GLN A 229 -22.25 15.46 -10.66
CA GLN A 229 -23.63 15.97 -10.71
C GLN A 229 -24.30 15.69 -12.06
N GLU A 230 -23.59 15.91 -13.17
CA GLU A 230 -24.10 15.59 -14.51
C GLU A 230 -24.29 14.08 -14.68
N ARG A 231 -23.38 13.28 -14.11
CA ARG A 231 -23.48 11.81 -14.14
C ARG A 231 -24.79 11.33 -13.52
N ILE A 232 -25.11 11.77 -12.28
CA ILE A 232 -26.30 11.29 -11.57
C ILE A 232 -27.61 11.89 -12.12
N ALA A 233 -27.56 13.10 -12.66
CA ALA A 233 -28.76 13.79 -13.16
C ALA A 233 -29.20 13.34 -14.55
N ARG A 234 -28.25 13.04 -15.46
CA ARG A 234 -28.57 12.76 -16.87
C ARG A 234 -27.99 11.44 -17.39
N VAL A 235 -26.72 11.16 -17.09
CA VAL A 235 -26.03 9.99 -17.69
C VAL A 235 -26.59 8.68 -17.16
N VAL A 236 -26.69 8.52 -15.83
CA VAL A 236 -27.13 7.25 -15.25
C VAL A 236 -28.60 6.94 -15.56
N PRO A 237 -29.56 7.87 -15.45
CA PRO A 237 -30.94 7.58 -15.85
C PRO A 237 -31.05 7.07 -17.30
N ALA A 238 -30.39 7.73 -18.25
CA ALA A 238 -30.37 7.29 -19.65
C ALA A 238 -29.70 5.91 -19.82
N ASN A 239 -28.59 5.67 -19.11
CA ASN A 239 -27.90 4.37 -19.14
C ASN A 239 -28.74 3.24 -18.53
N MET A 240 -29.53 3.51 -17.48
CA MET A 240 -30.46 2.53 -16.90
C MET A 240 -31.51 2.10 -17.92
N ASP A 241 -32.16 3.06 -18.59
CA ASP A 241 -33.19 2.78 -19.60
C ASP A 241 -32.61 2.00 -20.79
N ALA A 242 -31.44 2.43 -21.30
CA ALA A 242 -30.75 1.77 -22.40
C ALA A 242 -30.29 0.35 -22.03
N MET A 243 -29.76 0.16 -20.81
CA MET A 243 -29.29 -1.14 -20.33
C MET A 243 -30.46 -2.13 -20.14
N GLU A 244 -31.56 -1.69 -19.54
CA GLU A 244 -32.74 -2.54 -19.38
C GLU A 244 -33.32 -2.97 -20.72
N LYS A 245 -33.39 -2.05 -21.69
CA LYS A 245 -33.79 -2.37 -23.05
C LYS A 245 -32.85 -3.39 -23.69
N ALA A 246 -31.54 -3.17 -23.62
CA ALA A 246 -30.54 -4.07 -24.17
C ALA A 246 -30.65 -5.49 -23.59
N ILE A 247 -30.89 -5.62 -22.28
CA ILE A 247 -31.08 -6.91 -21.61
C ILE A 247 -32.38 -7.58 -22.08
N ARG A 248 -33.50 -6.85 -22.13
CA ARG A 248 -34.79 -7.41 -22.58
C ARG A 248 -34.73 -7.91 -24.03
N GLU A 249 -34.03 -7.19 -24.89
CA GLU A 249 -33.89 -7.49 -26.32
C GLU A 249 -32.70 -8.41 -26.64
N ARG A 250 -31.88 -8.78 -25.64
CA ARG A 250 -30.61 -9.52 -25.81
C ARG A 250 -29.66 -8.86 -26.82
N ASP A 251 -29.67 -7.52 -26.87
CA ASP A 251 -28.77 -6.73 -27.71
C ASP A 251 -27.41 -6.59 -27.02
N PHE A 252 -26.47 -7.46 -27.39
CA PHE A 252 -25.13 -7.45 -26.83
C PHE A 252 -24.35 -6.18 -27.17
N ALA A 253 -24.56 -5.59 -28.36
CA ALA A 253 -23.83 -4.40 -28.77
C ALA A 253 -24.23 -3.20 -27.91
N ALA A 254 -25.54 -3.00 -27.70
CA ALA A 254 -26.05 -1.97 -26.82
C ALA A 254 -25.65 -2.21 -25.35
N PHE A 255 -25.74 -3.47 -24.87
CA PHE A 255 -25.28 -3.86 -23.54
C PHE A 255 -23.79 -3.51 -23.33
N ALA A 256 -22.95 -3.86 -24.31
CA ALA A 256 -21.52 -3.65 -24.26
C ALA A 256 -21.14 -2.17 -24.27
N GLU A 257 -21.76 -1.37 -25.15
CA GLU A 257 -21.51 0.06 -25.23
C GLU A 257 -21.85 0.77 -23.91
N VAL A 258 -23.03 0.49 -23.34
CA VAL A 258 -23.43 1.09 -22.05
C VAL A 258 -22.50 0.63 -20.93
N THR A 259 -22.15 -0.65 -20.88
CA THR A 259 -21.25 -1.22 -19.86
C THR A 259 -19.88 -0.53 -19.85
N MET A 260 -19.25 -0.40 -21.03
CA MET A 260 -17.93 0.20 -21.17
C MET A 260 -17.97 1.71 -20.89
N ARG A 261 -18.97 2.42 -21.44
CA ARG A 261 -19.13 3.86 -21.21
C ARG A 261 -19.43 4.19 -19.76
N ASP A 262 -20.29 3.41 -19.09
CA ASP A 262 -20.61 3.69 -17.69
C ASP A 262 -19.45 3.36 -16.74
N SER A 263 -18.68 2.31 -17.04
CA SER A 263 -17.40 2.05 -16.36
C SER A 263 -16.44 3.23 -16.49
N ASN A 264 -16.25 3.75 -17.70
CA ASN A 264 -15.37 4.90 -17.96
C ASN A 264 -15.89 6.17 -17.28
N SER A 265 -17.20 6.43 -17.33
CA SER A 265 -17.83 7.57 -16.67
C SER A 265 -17.67 7.51 -15.15
N PHE A 266 -17.81 6.33 -14.53
CA PHE A 266 -17.54 6.12 -13.12
C PHE A 266 -16.08 6.49 -12.76
N HIS A 267 -15.09 5.92 -13.47
CA HIS A 267 -13.69 6.23 -13.19
C HIS A 267 -13.30 7.68 -13.52
N ALA A 268 -13.98 8.33 -14.47
CA ALA A 268 -13.82 9.76 -14.73
C ALA A 268 -14.25 10.61 -13.53
N THR A 269 -15.38 10.29 -12.88
CA THR A 269 -15.79 10.99 -11.65
C THR A 269 -14.86 10.72 -10.47
N CYS A 270 -14.23 9.53 -10.41
CA CYS A 270 -13.17 9.24 -9.45
C CYS A 270 -11.93 10.12 -9.70
N ALA A 271 -11.52 10.29 -10.95
CA ALA A 271 -10.38 11.15 -11.31
C ALA A 271 -10.66 12.65 -11.09
N ASP A 272 -11.92 13.08 -11.19
CA ASP A 272 -12.38 14.44 -10.93
C ASP A 272 -12.63 14.73 -9.42
N THR A 273 -12.58 13.70 -8.58
CA THR A 273 -12.64 13.85 -7.11
C THR A 273 -11.37 14.56 -6.61
N TYR A 274 -11.44 15.29 -5.48
CA TYR A 274 -10.27 15.90 -4.86
C TYR A 274 -10.05 15.45 -3.40
N PRO A 275 -8.90 14.83 -3.06
CA PRO A 275 -7.85 14.35 -3.96
C PRO A 275 -8.35 13.30 -4.97
N PRO A 276 -7.70 13.16 -6.15
CA PRO A 276 -8.14 12.24 -7.19
C PRO A 276 -8.02 10.78 -6.75
N ILE A 277 -8.98 9.98 -7.19
CA ILE A 277 -9.05 8.55 -6.90
C ILE A 277 -8.72 7.78 -8.19
N PHE A 278 -7.64 7.00 -8.16
CA PHE A 278 -7.25 6.14 -9.26
C PHE A 278 -7.37 4.66 -8.87
N TYR A 279 -8.40 4.00 -9.39
CA TYR A 279 -8.60 2.56 -9.21
C TYR A 279 -7.98 1.72 -10.33
N MET A 280 -8.10 2.19 -11.57
CA MET A 280 -7.48 1.56 -12.73
C MET A 280 -5.98 1.87 -12.77
N ASN A 281 -5.17 0.87 -13.09
CA ASN A 281 -3.74 1.00 -13.34
C ASN A 281 -3.41 0.72 -14.83
N ASP A 282 -2.13 0.63 -15.17
CA ASP A 282 -1.72 0.42 -16.57
C ASP A 282 -2.13 -0.97 -17.11
N VAL A 283 -2.24 -1.98 -16.24
CA VAL A 283 -2.75 -3.30 -16.61
C VAL A 283 -4.25 -3.23 -16.93
N SER A 284 -5.02 -2.46 -16.15
CA SER A 284 -6.43 -2.18 -16.46
C SER A 284 -6.57 -1.51 -17.84
N ARG A 285 -5.72 -0.53 -18.14
CA ARG A 285 -5.70 0.16 -19.45
C ARG A 285 -5.28 -0.78 -20.58
N ALA A 286 -4.36 -1.72 -20.32
CA ALA A 286 -3.99 -2.76 -21.28
C ALA A 286 -5.17 -3.69 -21.58
N ALA A 287 -5.96 -4.08 -20.56
CA ALA A 287 -7.17 -4.87 -20.76
C ALA A 287 -8.24 -4.14 -21.59
N ILE A 288 -8.39 -2.82 -21.41
CA ILE A 288 -9.24 -1.97 -22.27
C ILE A 288 -8.76 -2.06 -23.72
N ARG A 289 -7.48 -1.81 -23.98
CA ARG A 289 -6.91 -1.88 -25.34
C ARG A 289 -7.08 -3.25 -25.99
N ALA A 290 -6.92 -4.32 -25.22
CA ALA A 290 -7.14 -5.68 -25.69
C ALA A 290 -8.60 -5.92 -26.12
N VAL A 291 -9.57 -5.49 -25.32
CA VAL A 291 -11.00 -5.63 -25.66
C VAL A 291 -11.37 -4.82 -26.91
N GLU A 292 -10.90 -3.57 -27.01
CA GLU A 292 -11.12 -2.74 -28.21
C GLU A 292 -10.50 -3.39 -29.46
N ALA A 293 -9.30 -3.97 -29.35
CA ALA A 293 -8.65 -4.68 -30.44
C ALA A 293 -9.42 -5.96 -30.85
N ILE A 294 -9.95 -6.72 -29.88
CA ILE A 294 -10.79 -7.89 -30.13
C ILE A 294 -12.07 -7.49 -30.89
N ASN A 295 -12.75 -6.43 -30.44
CA ASN A 295 -13.95 -5.91 -31.12
C ASN A 295 -13.65 -5.44 -32.55
N ALA A 296 -12.53 -4.72 -32.74
CA ALA A 296 -12.09 -4.27 -34.05
C ALA A 296 -11.79 -5.45 -35.00
N ALA A 297 -11.07 -6.47 -34.52
CA ALA A 297 -10.74 -7.66 -35.29
C ALA A 297 -11.98 -8.49 -35.66
N ALA A 298 -12.99 -8.54 -34.79
CA ALA A 298 -14.25 -9.23 -35.05
C ALA A 298 -15.19 -8.46 -35.99
N GLY A 299 -14.94 -7.17 -36.25
CA GLY A 299 -15.79 -6.30 -37.08
C GLY A 299 -17.15 -5.95 -36.44
N ARG A 300 -17.37 -6.35 -35.19
CA ARG A 300 -18.56 -6.03 -34.37
C ARG A 300 -18.19 -6.10 -32.89
N THR A 301 -19.04 -5.56 -32.02
CA THR A 301 -18.84 -5.66 -30.57
C THR A 301 -19.11 -7.09 -30.08
N VAL A 302 -18.07 -7.77 -29.60
CA VAL A 302 -18.08 -9.15 -29.08
C VAL A 302 -17.62 -9.27 -27.63
N ALA A 303 -16.98 -8.21 -27.11
CA ALA A 303 -16.52 -8.12 -25.73
C ALA A 303 -16.80 -6.73 -25.13
N ALA A 304 -17.06 -6.70 -23.82
CA ALA A 304 -17.29 -5.48 -23.06
C ALA A 304 -16.52 -5.51 -21.75
N TYR A 305 -15.63 -4.55 -21.51
CA TYR A 305 -14.93 -4.41 -20.23
C TYR A 305 -15.74 -3.60 -19.23
N THR A 306 -15.56 -3.92 -17.95
CA THR A 306 -16.00 -3.08 -16.85
C THR A 306 -15.08 -3.22 -15.65
N PHE A 307 -14.92 -2.13 -14.91
CA PHE A 307 -14.05 -2.04 -13.74
C PHE A 307 -14.82 -1.48 -12.55
N ASP A 308 -14.74 -2.13 -11.40
CA ASP A 308 -15.27 -1.62 -10.14
C ASP A 308 -14.21 -0.75 -9.41
N ALA A 309 -14.36 -0.56 -8.11
CA ALA A 309 -13.40 0.17 -7.28
C ALA A 309 -12.10 -0.65 -7.04
N GLY A 310 -11.36 -0.93 -8.12
CA GLY A 310 -10.07 -1.63 -8.14
C GLY A 310 -9.59 -1.88 -9.59
N PRO A 311 -8.40 -2.47 -9.78
CA PRO A 311 -7.79 -2.60 -11.10
C PRO A 311 -8.28 -3.82 -11.91
N ASN A 312 -9.07 -4.72 -11.31
CA ASN A 312 -9.49 -5.95 -11.95
C ASN A 312 -10.48 -5.69 -13.09
N ALA A 313 -10.22 -6.31 -14.23
CA ALA A 313 -11.09 -6.23 -15.40
C ALA A 313 -12.12 -7.36 -15.33
N VAL A 314 -13.40 -7.04 -15.52
CA VAL A 314 -14.44 -8.01 -15.85
C VAL A 314 -14.81 -7.80 -17.30
N ILE A 315 -14.74 -8.86 -18.10
CA ILE A 315 -14.96 -8.82 -19.54
C ILE A 315 -16.16 -9.70 -19.86
N TYR A 316 -17.27 -9.08 -20.23
CA TYR A 316 -18.47 -9.76 -20.71
C TYR A 316 -18.34 -10.11 -22.17
N TYR A 317 -18.86 -11.27 -22.55
CA TYR A 317 -18.94 -11.77 -23.92
C TYR A 317 -20.07 -12.81 -24.02
N LEU A 318 -20.51 -13.14 -25.23
CA LEU A 318 -21.43 -14.25 -25.44
C LEU A 318 -20.67 -15.55 -25.66
N GLU A 319 -21.24 -16.67 -25.25
CA GLU A 319 -20.64 -18.01 -25.41
C GLU A 319 -20.16 -18.31 -26.85
N GLN A 320 -20.91 -17.88 -27.86
CA GLN A 320 -20.53 -18.01 -29.28
C GLN A 320 -19.22 -17.26 -29.64
N ASP A 321 -18.85 -16.25 -28.87
CA ASP A 321 -17.67 -15.40 -29.08
C ASP A 321 -16.47 -15.82 -28.21
N THR A 322 -16.56 -16.99 -27.57
CA THR A 322 -15.49 -17.56 -26.72
C THR A 322 -14.15 -17.61 -27.44
N GLU A 323 -14.09 -18.04 -28.71
CA GLU A 323 -12.83 -18.13 -29.45
C GLU A 323 -12.17 -16.76 -29.64
N ALA A 324 -12.95 -15.74 -30.00
CA ALA A 324 -12.43 -14.39 -30.19
C ALA A 324 -11.89 -13.80 -28.87
N VAL A 325 -12.62 -14.00 -27.76
CA VAL A 325 -12.30 -13.36 -26.47
C VAL A 325 -11.32 -14.22 -25.65
N VAL A 326 -11.73 -15.43 -25.26
CA VAL A 326 -10.93 -16.34 -24.44
C VAL A 326 -9.69 -16.80 -25.21
N GLY A 327 -9.80 -17.09 -26.51
CA GLY A 327 -8.64 -17.49 -27.32
C GLY A 327 -7.54 -16.42 -27.35
N THR A 328 -7.91 -15.15 -27.48
CA THR A 328 -6.96 -14.02 -27.46
C THR A 328 -6.28 -13.86 -26.09
N PHE A 329 -7.05 -13.86 -24.99
CA PHE A 329 -6.46 -13.74 -23.65
C PHE A 329 -5.64 -14.98 -23.25
N TYR A 330 -6.08 -16.19 -23.61
CA TYR A 330 -5.36 -17.43 -23.33
C TYR A 330 -4.02 -17.49 -24.07
N HIS A 331 -3.93 -16.94 -25.29
CA HIS A 331 -2.67 -16.86 -26.01
C HIS A 331 -1.60 -16.04 -25.26
N VAL A 332 -2.01 -15.00 -24.54
CA VAL A 332 -1.12 -14.12 -23.76
C VAL A 332 -0.90 -14.63 -22.33
N LEU A 333 -1.95 -15.15 -21.70
CA LEU A 333 -2.03 -15.47 -20.27
C LEU A 333 -2.21 -16.97 -20.00
N GLY A 334 -1.83 -17.83 -20.96
CA GLY A 334 -2.04 -19.28 -20.87
C GLY A 334 -1.36 -19.95 -19.68
N ASP A 335 -0.30 -19.33 -19.16
CA ASP A 335 0.45 -19.78 -17.98
C ASP A 335 -0.27 -19.45 -16.65
N MET A 336 -1.37 -18.68 -16.67
CA MET A 336 -2.09 -18.25 -15.46
C MET A 336 -3.09 -19.29 -14.96
N ASP A 337 -3.23 -19.40 -13.64
CA ASP A 337 -4.23 -20.27 -13.02
C ASP A 337 -5.67 -19.79 -13.26
N GLY A 338 -6.59 -20.75 -13.34
CA GLY A 338 -8.05 -20.50 -13.34
C GLY A 338 -8.75 -20.65 -14.69
N TRP A 339 -8.04 -21.06 -15.75
CA TRP A 339 -8.67 -21.48 -17.00
C TRP A 339 -9.42 -22.82 -16.86
N LYS A 340 -10.61 -22.90 -17.46
CA LYS A 340 -11.41 -24.13 -17.55
C LYS A 340 -10.99 -24.95 -18.77
N ARG A 341 -10.34 -26.09 -18.55
CA ARG A 341 -9.72 -26.92 -19.62
C ARG A 341 -10.73 -27.36 -20.67
N GLU A 342 -11.96 -27.63 -20.27
CA GLU A 342 -13.07 -27.98 -21.17
C GLU A 342 -13.46 -26.84 -22.14
N VAL A 343 -13.20 -25.59 -21.78
CA VAL A 343 -13.43 -24.44 -22.66
C VAL A 343 -12.24 -24.20 -23.60
N LEU A 344 -11.02 -24.55 -23.16
CA LEU A 344 -9.80 -24.31 -23.92
C LEU A 344 -9.58 -25.30 -25.07
N SER A 345 -10.18 -26.50 -25.01
CA SER A 345 -9.98 -27.53 -26.01
C SER A 345 -10.48 -27.08 -27.39
N GLY A 346 -9.56 -26.90 -28.33
CA GLY A 346 -9.87 -26.52 -29.71
C GLY A 346 -9.86 -25.02 -29.99
N LEU A 347 -9.61 -24.16 -28.99
CA LEU A 347 -9.45 -22.72 -29.22
C LEU A 347 -8.17 -22.43 -30.01
N LYS A 348 -8.28 -21.62 -31.06
CA LYS A 348 -7.13 -21.03 -31.76
C LYS A 348 -6.93 -19.60 -31.28
N ALA A 349 -5.69 -19.10 -31.37
CA ALA A 349 -5.43 -17.68 -31.16
C ALA A 349 -6.17 -16.88 -32.24
N SER A 350 -7.19 -16.11 -31.84
CA SER A 350 -7.99 -15.31 -32.78
C SER A 350 -7.31 -14.01 -33.18
N LEU A 351 -6.46 -13.46 -32.31
CA LEU A 351 -5.75 -12.19 -32.52
C LEU A 351 -4.42 -12.20 -31.77
N SER A 352 -3.36 -11.69 -32.38
CA SER A 352 -2.12 -11.35 -31.68
C SER A 352 -2.23 -9.92 -31.17
N LEU A 353 -2.14 -9.73 -29.85
CA LEU A 353 -2.09 -8.40 -29.25
C LEU A 353 -0.73 -7.74 -29.50
N ASP A 354 -0.72 -6.40 -29.47
CA ASP A 354 0.52 -5.61 -29.43
C ASP A 354 1.43 -6.07 -28.27
N GLU A 355 2.75 -6.12 -28.50
CA GLU A 355 3.72 -6.65 -27.54
C GLU A 355 3.71 -5.89 -26.21
N GLY A 356 3.49 -4.57 -26.23
CA GLY A 356 3.40 -3.74 -25.02
C GLY A 356 2.14 -4.07 -24.21
N VAL A 357 0.99 -4.20 -24.88
CA VAL A 357 -0.27 -4.63 -24.26
C VAL A 357 -0.15 -6.03 -23.68
N ALA A 358 0.39 -6.98 -24.45
CA ALA A 358 0.58 -8.36 -24.02
C ALA A 358 1.55 -8.46 -22.83
N GLY A 359 2.65 -7.71 -22.84
CA GLY A 359 3.62 -7.66 -21.76
C GLY A 359 3.06 -7.11 -20.44
N LEU A 360 2.25 -6.04 -20.50
CA LEU A 360 1.56 -5.49 -19.34
C LEU A 360 0.53 -6.46 -18.75
N LEU A 361 -0.23 -7.14 -19.59
CA LEU A 361 -1.18 -8.15 -19.14
C LEU A 361 -0.47 -9.34 -18.49
N LYS A 362 0.61 -9.84 -19.10
CA LYS A 362 1.35 -11.01 -18.61
C LYS A 362 2.07 -10.76 -17.29
N SER A 363 2.60 -9.55 -17.10
CA SER A 363 3.25 -9.15 -15.84
C SER A 363 2.25 -8.77 -14.76
N GLY A 364 1.07 -8.28 -15.15
CA GLY A 364 0.12 -7.67 -14.23
C GLY A 364 -1.04 -8.56 -13.79
N VAL A 365 -1.43 -9.57 -14.56
CA VAL A 365 -2.54 -10.47 -14.20
C VAL A 365 -2.00 -11.63 -13.37
N SER A 366 -2.57 -11.82 -12.19
CA SER A 366 -2.19 -12.87 -11.23
C SER A 366 -3.05 -14.13 -11.33
N ARG A 367 -4.29 -14.01 -11.81
CA ARG A 367 -5.25 -15.12 -11.90
C ARG A 367 -6.37 -14.80 -12.87
N ILE A 368 -6.94 -15.85 -13.45
CA ILE A 368 -8.13 -15.81 -14.29
C ILE A 368 -9.32 -16.44 -13.56
N ILE A 369 -10.52 -15.89 -13.77
CA ILE A 369 -11.77 -16.54 -13.38
C ILE A 369 -12.72 -16.54 -14.57
N MET A 370 -13.16 -17.73 -14.98
CA MET A 370 -14.15 -17.91 -16.04
C MET A 370 -15.50 -18.24 -15.42
N THR A 371 -16.50 -17.42 -15.69
CA THR A 371 -17.86 -17.60 -15.17
C THR A 371 -18.91 -17.13 -16.18
N GLY A 372 -20.17 -17.14 -15.77
CA GLY A 372 -21.30 -16.63 -16.55
C GLY A 372 -22.40 -16.12 -15.67
N VAL A 373 -23.53 -15.74 -16.29
CA VAL A 373 -24.73 -15.34 -15.55
C VAL A 373 -25.22 -16.49 -14.65
N GLY A 374 -25.70 -16.15 -13.46
CA GLY A 374 -26.03 -17.13 -12.43
C GLY A 374 -27.31 -16.84 -11.66
N GLU A 375 -27.74 -17.85 -10.90
CA GLU A 375 -28.92 -17.80 -10.04
C GLU A 375 -28.68 -17.03 -8.72
N GLY A 376 -29.78 -16.57 -8.12
CA GLY A 376 -29.80 -15.90 -6.82
C GLY A 376 -29.50 -16.85 -5.65
N PRO A 377 -29.55 -16.37 -4.38
CA PRO A 377 -29.16 -17.16 -3.23
C PRO A 377 -29.91 -18.50 -3.09
N GLN A 378 -29.18 -19.57 -2.79
CA GLN A 378 -29.69 -20.94 -2.70
C GLN A 378 -29.57 -21.47 -1.26
N LYS A 379 -30.65 -22.04 -0.73
CA LYS A 379 -30.59 -22.81 0.52
C LYS A 379 -29.80 -24.10 0.27
N THR A 380 -28.97 -24.50 1.22
CA THR A 380 -28.14 -25.71 1.09
C THR A 380 -28.11 -26.51 2.39
N ASP A 381 -27.88 -27.82 2.27
CA ASP A 381 -27.67 -28.75 3.38
C ASP A 381 -26.19 -28.85 3.79
N GLU A 382 -25.35 -28.01 3.17
CA GLU A 382 -23.95 -27.83 3.53
C GLU A 382 -23.83 -26.82 4.68
N TYR A 383 -23.53 -27.32 5.88
CA TYR A 383 -23.44 -26.52 7.11
C TYR A 383 -22.00 -26.27 7.53
N LEU A 384 -21.73 -25.02 7.91
CA LEU A 384 -20.49 -24.56 8.56
C LEU A 384 -20.59 -24.57 10.09
N VAL A 385 -21.74 -24.97 10.64
CA VAL A 385 -21.98 -25.13 12.07
C VAL A 385 -22.47 -26.55 12.32
N ALA A 386 -21.77 -27.29 13.17
CA ALA A 386 -22.10 -28.64 13.59
C ALA A 386 -23.38 -28.67 14.47
N GLU A 387 -23.88 -29.87 14.76
CA GLU A 387 -25.12 -30.04 15.53
C GLU A 387 -25.00 -29.58 16.98
N ASP A 388 -23.78 -29.51 17.51
CA ASP A 388 -23.44 -28.98 18.83
C ASP A 388 -23.21 -27.46 18.84
N GLY A 389 -23.35 -26.79 17.69
CA GLY A 389 -23.23 -25.34 17.57
C GLY A 389 -21.79 -24.84 17.43
N SER A 390 -20.82 -25.76 17.34
CA SER A 390 -19.42 -25.46 17.03
C SER A 390 -19.22 -25.30 15.51
N PRO A 391 -18.19 -24.57 15.04
CA PRO A 391 -17.85 -24.53 13.62
C PRO A 391 -17.53 -25.93 13.07
N ALA A 392 -18.16 -26.31 11.96
CA ALA A 392 -18.00 -27.64 11.36
C ALA A 392 -16.58 -27.82 10.76
N LYS A 393 -15.92 -28.94 11.06
CA LYS A 393 -14.64 -29.31 10.44
C LYS A 393 -14.92 -29.92 9.06
N ARG A 394 -14.52 -29.25 7.98
CA ARG A 394 -14.62 -29.81 6.61
C ARG A 394 -13.29 -30.37 6.11
N ALA A 395 -13.39 -31.50 5.42
CA ALA A 395 -12.33 -32.10 4.63
C ALA A 395 -12.01 -31.19 3.43
N THR A 396 -10.76 -30.74 3.33
CA THR A 396 -10.28 -29.91 2.23
C THR A 396 -10.21 -30.71 0.93
N ALA A 397 -10.84 -30.19 -0.13
CA ALA A 397 -10.87 -30.79 -1.45
C ALA A 397 -9.48 -30.80 -2.11
N GLN A 398 -9.17 -31.93 -2.74
CA GLN A 398 -7.93 -32.30 -3.43
C GLN A 398 -7.57 -31.36 -4.58
N SER A 399 -6.28 -30.99 -4.68
CA SER A 399 -5.61 -30.67 -5.94
C SER A 399 -4.93 -31.94 -6.49
N HIS A 400 -5.34 -32.39 -7.69
CA HIS A 400 -4.62 -33.38 -8.52
C HIS A 400 -3.37 -32.71 -9.12
N HIS A 401 -2.21 -33.31 -9.40
CA HIS A 401 -1.64 -34.68 -9.35
C HIS A 401 -0.15 -34.52 -9.69
N ILE A 402 0.79 -35.32 -9.15
CA ILE A 402 1.81 -36.07 -9.93
C ILE A 402 2.19 -37.33 -9.13
N ASN A 403 2.08 -38.49 -9.77
CA ASN A 403 2.43 -39.81 -9.24
C ASN A 403 3.92 -40.11 -9.49
N VAL A 404 4.70 -40.41 -8.44
CA VAL A 404 5.95 -41.19 -8.55
C VAL A 404 6.02 -42.15 -7.36
N ALA A 405 6.05 -43.44 -7.65
CA ALA A 405 6.03 -44.52 -6.67
C ALA A 405 7.38 -44.67 -5.93
N GLY A 406 7.31 -44.89 -4.61
CA GLY A 406 8.43 -45.25 -3.75
C GLY A 406 8.08 -45.00 -2.29
N THR A 407 7.54 -46.00 -1.60
CA THR A 407 7.07 -45.91 -0.21
C THR A 407 8.23 -45.56 0.73
N MET A 408 8.29 -44.29 1.14
CA MET A 408 9.19 -43.75 2.16
C MET A 408 8.31 -43.04 3.19
N SER A 409 8.47 -43.36 4.48
CA SER A 409 7.83 -42.62 5.58
C SER A 409 8.13 -41.12 5.44
N ARG A 410 7.11 -40.29 5.14
CA ARG A 410 7.27 -38.86 4.85
C ARG A 410 6.62 -38.02 5.95
N SER A 411 7.40 -37.12 6.55
CA SER A 411 6.86 -36.07 7.43
C SER A 411 6.55 -34.82 6.60
N ILE A 412 5.35 -34.26 6.78
CA ILE A 412 4.86 -33.05 6.10
C ILE A 412 4.69 -31.95 7.16
N TYR A 413 4.91 -30.69 6.81
CA TYR A 413 4.87 -29.57 7.75
C TYR A 413 4.03 -28.43 7.18
N ASP A 414 3.08 -27.90 7.97
CA ASP A 414 2.56 -26.55 7.72
C ASP A 414 3.60 -25.56 8.23
N ILE A 415 4.04 -24.65 7.38
CA ILE A 415 4.98 -23.60 7.74
C ILE A 415 4.34 -22.23 7.56
N ASP A 416 4.66 -21.29 8.45
CA ASP A 416 4.39 -19.88 8.20
C ASP A 416 5.36 -19.33 7.13
N PRO A 417 5.17 -18.09 6.64
CA PRO A 417 6.12 -17.45 5.72
C PRO A 417 7.54 -17.27 6.31
N ALA A 418 7.72 -17.45 7.62
CA ALA A 418 9.02 -17.45 8.29
C ALA A 418 9.67 -18.85 8.35
N GLY A 419 9.04 -19.88 7.78
CA GLY A 419 9.52 -21.26 7.81
C GLY A 419 9.32 -21.97 9.15
N ASN A 420 8.63 -21.35 10.12
CA ASN A 420 8.32 -22.01 11.39
C ASN A 420 7.25 -23.06 11.15
N VAL A 421 7.50 -24.27 11.63
CA VAL A 421 6.53 -25.36 11.60
C VAL A 421 5.37 -25.04 12.54
N LEU A 422 4.20 -24.77 11.97
CA LEU A 422 2.94 -24.56 12.68
C LEU A 422 2.30 -25.90 13.07
N THR A 423 2.40 -26.88 12.18
CA THR A 423 1.85 -28.23 12.40
C THR A 423 2.75 -29.26 11.74
N THR A 424 3.10 -30.32 12.46
CA THR A 424 3.81 -31.49 11.91
C THR A 424 2.84 -32.62 11.65
N TYR A 425 2.93 -33.24 10.47
CA TYR A 425 2.16 -34.41 10.05
C TYR A 425 3.12 -35.59 9.85
N THR A 426 2.93 -36.69 10.59
CA THR A 426 3.73 -37.92 10.45
C THR A 426 2.85 -39.12 10.07
N GLY A 427 3.28 -39.91 9.08
CA GLY A 427 2.59 -41.12 8.64
C GLY A 427 3.29 -41.88 7.50
N THR A 428 2.81 -43.09 7.21
CA THR A 428 3.27 -43.91 6.07
C THR A 428 2.23 -43.87 4.95
N ASP A 429 2.68 -44.02 3.70
CA ASP A 429 1.88 -43.89 2.45
C ASP A 429 0.81 -44.98 2.24
N SER A 430 0.21 -45.53 3.32
CA SER A 430 -0.98 -46.37 3.19
C SER A 430 -2.24 -45.52 3.37
N GLU A 431 -3.10 -45.53 2.35
CA GLU A 431 -4.26 -44.64 2.13
C GLU A 431 -5.36 -44.64 3.23
N LYS A 432 -5.12 -45.22 4.41
CA LYS A 432 -6.14 -45.39 5.45
C LYS A 432 -5.70 -45.14 6.89
N GLU A 433 -4.46 -44.76 7.17
CA GLU A 433 -4.06 -44.38 8.52
C GLU A 433 -3.97 -42.86 8.69
N THR A 434 -4.70 -42.36 9.70
CA THR A 434 -4.72 -40.97 10.15
C THR A 434 -3.30 -40.44 10.36
N LEU A 435 -2.87 -39.50 9.51
CA LEU A 435 -1.69 -38.65 9.76
C LEU A 435 -1.84 -38.02 11.15
N ARG A 436 -0.93 -38.34 12.06
CA ARG A 436 -0.91 -37.68 13.37
C ARG A 436 -0.47 -36.23 13.14
N SER A 437 -1.39 -35.29 13.36
CA SER A 437 -1.11 -33.85 13.33
C SER A 437 -0.80 -33.36 14.74
N GLU A 438 0.42 -32.87 14.94
CA GLU A 438 0.82 -32.23 16.18
C GLU A 438 0.99 -30.73 15.89
N LYS A 439 0.11 -29.91 16.47
CA LYS A 439 0.23 -28.46 16.38
C LYS A 439 1.35 -28.02 17.32
N THR A 440 2.25 -27.20 16.80
CA THR A 440 3.29 -26.59 17.61
C THR A 440 2.64 -25.57 18.53
N GLU A 441 2.54 -25.86 19.82
CA GLU A 441 2.11 -24.86 20.80
C GLU A 441 3.18 -23.76 20.85
N VAL A 442 2.79 -22.56 20.42
CA VAL A 442 3.63 -21.37 20.55
C VAL A 442 3.45 -20.88 21.99
N PRO A 443 4.51 -20.89 22.84
CA PRO A 443 4.39 -20.42 24.21
C PRO A 443 3.84 -18.99 24.24
N LEU A 444 3.00 -18.66 25.24
CA LEU A 444 2.37 -17.34 25.36
C LEU A 444 3.38 -16.18 25.23
N ALA A 445 4.59 -16.34 25.78
CA ALA A 445 5.67 -15.38 25.64
C ALA A 445 6.08 -15.11 24.17
N LYS A 446 6.10 -16.16 23.34
CA LYS A 446 6.42 -16.09 21.90
C LYS A 446 5.26 -15.51 21.09
N ALA A 447 4.01 -15.80 21.48
CA ALA A 447 2.82 -15.16 20.88
C ALA A 447 2.75 -13.65 21.17
N ILE A 448 3.07 -13.24 22.40
CA ILE A 448 3.20 -11.81 22.77
C ILE A 448 4.32 -11.16 21.94
N LEU A 449 5.48 -11.82 21.79
CA LEU A 449 6.57 -11.32 20.96
C LEU A 449 6.16 -11.11 19.49
N TYR A 450 5.40 -12.06 18.90
CA TYR A 450 4.88 -11.93 17.54
C TYR A 450 3.86 -10.81 17.35
N ALA A 451 3.19 -10.37 18.42
CA ALA A 451 2.33 -9.19 18.34
C ALA A 451 3.11 -7.92 17.97
N PHE A 452 4.39 -7.87 18.33
CA PHE A 452 5.29 -6.74 18.08
C PHE A 452 6.17 -6.92 16.84
N LEU A 453 6.34 -8.13 16.33
CA LEU A 453 7.13 -8.38 15.12
C LEU A 453 6.25 -8.42 13.86
N PRO A 454 6.79 -8.03 12.69
CA PRO A 454 6.10 -8.23 11.41
C PRO A 454 5.81 -9.71 11.13
N ALA A 455 4.71 -10.00 10.43
CA ALA A 455 4.42 -11.36 9.96
C ALA A 455 5.56 -11.87 9.07
N GLY A 456 5.95 -13.13 9.25
CA GLY A 456 7.07 -13.72 8.50
C GLY A 456 8.46 -13.27 8.96
N TYR A 457 8.59 -12.60 10.11
CA TYR A 457 9.88 -12.30 10.73
C TYR A 457 10.67 -13.59 11.02
N PRO A 458 11.98 -13.66 10.72
CA PRO A 458 12.86 -12.56 10.29
C PRO A 458 12.93 -12.34 8.77
N HIS A 459 12.28 -13.17 7.95
CA HIS A 459 12.49 -13.19 6.50
C HIS A 459 11.78 -12.09 5.71
N THR A 460 10.79 -11.42 6.33
CA THR A 460 10.05 -10.31 5.70
C THR A 460 10.66 -8.94 5.96
N VAL A 461 11.75 -8.88 6.73
CA VAL A 461 12.50 -7.66 7.00
C VAL A 461 13.99 -7.84 6.74
N THR A 462 14.72 -6.74 6.58
CA THR A 462 16.18 -6.80 6.48
C THR A 462 16.82 -7.25 7.81
N SER A 463 18.01 -7.84 7.72
CA SER A 463 18.73 -8.46 8.85
C SER A 463 19.09 -7.49 9.98
N ASP A 464 19.19 -6.21 9.68
CA ASP A 464 19.49 -5.11 10.59
C ASP A 464 18.27 -4.56 11.36
N TYR A 465 17.05 -4.98 11.02
CA TYR A 465 15.80 -4.49 11.64
C TYR A 465 15.78 -4.67 13.16
N LEU A 466 16.10 -5.88 13.66
CA LEU A 466 16.00 -6.16 15.10
C LEU A 466 17.01 -5.35 15.91
N ALA A 467 18.23 -5.21 15.39
CA ALA A 467 19.26 -4.40 16.02
C ALA A 467 18.80 -2.93 16.12
N TYR A 468 18.28 -2.38 15.01
CA TYR A 468 17.73 -1.03 14.99
C TYR A 468 16.59 -0.86 16.01
N GLN A 469 15.58 -1.72 15.96
CA GLN A 469 14.39 -1.60 16.83
C GLN A 469 14.72 -1.75 18.32
N THR A 470 15.72 -2.55 18.66
CA THR A 470 16.19 -2.69 20.04
C THR A 470 16.73 -1.37 20.57
N TYR A 471 17.60 -0.72 19.81
CA TYR A 471 18.17 0.56 20.20
C TYR A 471 17.15 1.70 20.13
N ASP A 472 16.29 1.71 19.11
CA ASP A 472 15.20 2.70 18.95
C ASP A 472 14.20 2.63 20.13
N SER A 473 13.89 1.43 20.60
CA SER A 473 13.06 1.22 21.80
C SER A 473 13.75 1.76 23.07
N LEU A 474 15.03 1.45 23.29
CA LEU A 474 15.77 1.98 24.44
C LEU A 474 15.90 3.51 24.39
N GLN A 475 16.05 4.05 23.19
CA GLN A 475 16.03 5.49 22.93
C GLN A 475 14.67 6.09 23.33
N ALA A 476 13.55 5.57 22.80
CA ALA A 476 12.21 6.10 23.07
C ALA A 476 11.84 6.06 24.57
N PHE A 477 12.31 5.03 25.28
CA PHE A 477 12.19 4.94 26.74
C PHE A 477 12.88 6.11 27.44
N ALA A 478 14.16 6.37 27.13
CA ALA A 478 14.91 7.48 27.72
C ALA A 478 14.28 8.84 27.37
N SER A 479 13.85 9.02 26.12
CA SER A 479 13.20 10.24 25.62
C SER A 479 11.89 10.56 26.33
N SER A 480 11.12 9.52 26.70
CA SER A 480 9.86 9.69 27.44
C SER A 480 10.10 10.26 28.84
N ILE A 481 11.19 9.82 29.51
CA ILE A 481 11.56 10.33 30.83
C ILE A 481 12.08 11.76 30.74
N THR A 482 12.98 12.07 29.78
CA THR A 482 13.51 13.43 29.61
C THR A 482 12.42 14.43 29.25
N SER A 483 11.44 14.02 28.43
CA SER A 483 10.29 14.84 28.08
C SER A 483 9.44 15.23 29.29
N LEU A 484 9.23 14.32 30.24
CA LEU A 484 8.48 14.62 31.46
C LEU A 484 9.21 15.62 32.37
N LEU A 485 10.53 15.48 32.52
CA LEU A 485 11.36 16.42 33.29
C LEU A 485 11.39 17.81 32.65
N ALA A 486 11.53 17.88 31.32
CA ALA A 486 11.49 19.14 30.57
C ALA A 486 10.10 19.81 30.65
N ASN A 487 9.01 19.05 30.52
CA ASN A 487 7.65 19.58 30.57
C ASN A 487 7.32 20.25 31.91
N ARG A 488 7.81 19.71 33.02
CA ARG A 488 7.69 20.38 34.34
C ARG A 488 8.31 21.78 34.30
N ALA A 489 9.53 21.90 33.77
CA ALA A 489 10.22 23.19 33.66
C ALA A 489 9.49 24.16 32.73
N VAL A 490 8.91 23.69 31.62
CA VAL A 490 8.08 24.55 30.74
C VAL A 490 6.86 25.11 31.48
N LEU A 491 6.15 24.27 32.26
CA LEU A 491 4.98 24.71 33.02
C LEU A 491 5.36 25.77 34.07
N GLU A 492 6.43 25.54 34.83
CA GLU A 492 6.98 26.53 35.76
C GLU A 492 7.40 27.82 35.02
N GLY A 493 8.05 27.68 33.85
CA GLY A 493 8.48 28.80 33.01
C GLY A 493 7.34 29.66 32.47
N LEU A 494 6.17 29.06 32.20
CA LEU A 494 4.93 29.76 31.82
C LEU A 494 4.19 30.38 33.02
N GLY A 495 4.68 30.18 34.24
CA GLY A 495 4.13 30.75 35.47
C GLY A 495 3.03 29.91 36.12
N VAL A 496 2.94 28.61 35.80
CA VAL A 496 2.09 27.69 36.55
C VAL A 496 2.64 27.59 37.98
N GLY A 497 1.84 28.02 38.95
CA GLY A 497 2.23 28.10 40.37
C GLY A 497 2.66 29.50 40.84
N ASP A 498 2.70 30.50 39.96
CA ASP A 498 2.96 31.90 40.31
C ASP A 498 1.67 32.73 40.26
N SER A 499 1.19 33.21 41.41
CA SER A 499 -0.02 34.02 41.52
C SER A 499 0.07 35.40 40.85
N SER A 500 1.28 35.84 40.49
CA SER A 500 1.54 37.11 39.79
C SER A 500 1.60 36.95 38.27
N SER A 501 1.63 35.73 37.75
CA SER A 501 1.68 35.45 36.30
C SER A 501 0.30 35.56 35.65
N SER A 502 0.20 36.31 34.54
CA SER A 502 -1.03 36.41 33.77
C SER A 502 -1.20 35.22 32.82
N PRO A 503 -2.31 34.47 32.88
CA PRO A 503 -2.62 33.41 31.91
C PRO A 503 -2.63 33.90 30.46
N THR A 504 -3.06 35.16 30.24
CA THR A 504 -3.04 35.80 28.92
C THR A 504 -1.61 36.03 28.43
N GLY A 505 -0.69 36.42 29.32
CA GLY A 505 0.73 36.58 28.99
C GLY A 505 1.38 35.25 28.60
N ALA A 506 1.10 34.18 29.36
CA ALA A 506 1.55 32.82 29.04
C ALA A 506 1.01 32.32 27.69
N LEU A 507 -0.25 32.63 27.38
CA LEU A 507 -0.87 32.28 26.09
C LEU A 507 -0.21 33.02 24.92
N ILE A 508 0.05 34.32 25.05
CA ILE A 508 0.72 35.12 24.00
C ILE A 508 2.14 34.59 23.76
N LEU A 509 2.88 34.27 24.82
CA LEU A 509 4.23 33.70 24.75
C LEU A 509 4.22 32.37 23.97
N LYS A 510 3.25 31.49 24.26
CA LYS A 510 3.07 30.21 23.57
C LYS A 510 2.69 30.37 22.10
N ILE A 511 1.67 31.18 21.79
CA ILE A 511 1.20 31.41 20.40
C ILE A 511 2.32 31.99 19.53
N THR A 512 3.12 32.91 20.07
CA THR A 512 4.27 33.49 19.37
C THR A 512 5.29 32.41 19.01
N GLY A 513 5.62 31.55 19.97
CA GLY A 513 6.49 30.38 19.75
C GLY A 513 5.94 29.44 18.67
N ASP A 514 4.67 29.07 18.76
CA ASP A 514 4.02 28.16 17.82
C ASP A 514 4.00 28.71 16.38
N THR A 515 3.77 30.02 16.23
CA THR A 515 3.74 30.68 14.90
C THR A 515 5.11 30.60 14.21
N ILE A 516 6.19 30.95 14.91
CA ILE A 516 7.55 30.90 14.37
C ILE A 516 7.97 29.46 14.08
N SER A 517 7.61 28.52 14.96
CA SER A 517 7.87 27.09 14.81
C SER A 517 7.25 26.51 13.53
N ARG A 518 6.00 26.91 13.21
CA ARG A 518 5.33 26.50 11.96
C ARG A 518 6.02 27.05 10.71
N ILE A 519 6.46 28.31 10.73
CA ILE A 519 7.23 28.91 9.62
C ILE A 519 8.56 28.14 9.43
N ALA A 520 9.27 27.87 10.52
CA ALA A 520 10.52 27.10 10.48
C ALA A 520 10.31 25.68 9.91
N THR A 521 9.20 25.03 10.24
CA THR A 521 8.80 23.72 9.69
C THR A 521 8.72 23.76 8.16
N ILE A 522 7.99 24.74 7.61
CA ILE A 522 7.79 24.89 6.16
C ILE A 522 9.12 25.17 5.45
N LEU A 523 9.92 26.11 5.98
CA LEU A 523 11.20 26.49 5.39
C LEU A 523 12.20 25.32 5.42
N PHE A 524 12.24 24.56 6.51
CA PHE A 524 13.12 23.41 6.62
C PHE A 524 12.71 22.28 5.67
N ALA A 525 11.41 21.93 5.62
CA ALA A 525 10.90 20.92 4.70
C ALA A 525 11.20 21.29 3.23
N HIS A 526 10.99 22.56 2.85
CA HIS A 526 11.32 23.04 1.51
C HIS A 526 12.82 22.97 1.20
N ARG A 527 13.68 23.39 2.12
CA ARG A 527 15.12 23.50 1.88
C ARG A 527 15.85 22.15 1.95
N MET A 528 15.45 21.28 2.88
CA MET A 528 16.19 20.05 3.21
C MET A 528 15.48 18.76 2.81
N GLY A 529 14.20 18.80 2.42
CA GLY A 529 13.40 17.59 2.15
C GLY A 529 14.05 16.59 1.20
N GLN A 530 14.62 17.07 0.09
CA GLN A 530 15.30 16.25 -0.91
C GLN A 530 16.60 15.58 -0.41
N ALA A 531 17.18 16.07 0.69
CA ALA A 531 18.38 15.49 1.28
C ALA A 531 18.08 14.44 2.35
N ILE A 532 16.85 14.39 2.89
CA ILE A 532 16.54 13.55 4.05
C ILE A 532 16.56 12.07 3.69
N GLU A 533 15.96 11.68 2.58
CA GLU A 533 15.90 10.27 2.17
C GLU A 533 17.29 9.70 1.84
N PRO A 534 18.13 10.36 1.01
CA PRO A 534 19.50 9.89 0.77
C PRO A 534 20.39 9.83 2.01
N GLU A 535 20.24 10.79 2.92
CA GLU A 535 21.07 10.96 4.12
C GLU A 535 20.31 10.59 5.40
N CYS A 536 19.37 9.63 5.31
CA CYS A 536 18.39 9.34 6.37
C CYS A 536 19.04 9.01 7.71
N LYS A 537 20.16 8.28 7.72
CA LYS A 537 20.91 7.94 8.94
C LYS A 537 21.41 9.19 9.69
N PHE A 538 21.94 10.17 8.97
CA PHE A 538 22.39 11.45 9.54
C PHE A 538 21.20 12.26 10.09
N TYR A 539 20.11 12.36 9.32
CA TYR A 539 18.93 13.13 9.75
C TYR A 539 18.16 12.47 10.89
N ARG A 540 18.14 11.14 10.97
CA ARG A 540 17.57 10.39 12.09
C ARG A 540 18.33 10.68 13.39
N PHE A 541 19.66 10.79 13.32
CA PHE A 541 20.50 11.20 14.45
C PHE A 541 20.35 12.68 14.79
N LEU A 542 20.37 13.55 13.77
CA LEU A 542 20.26 15.00 13.93
C LEU A 542 18.91 15.41 14.55
N ALA A 543 17.83 14.69 14.24
CA ALA A 543 16.51 14.94 14.82
C ALA A 543 16.56 14.93 16.36
N ASP A 544 17.26 13.96 16.93
CA ASP A 544 17.35 13.82 18.38
C ASP A 544 18.32 14.83 19.02
N ILE A 545 19.35 15.26 18.29
CA ILE A 545 20.13 16.43 18.72
C ILE A 545 19.22 17.66 18.84
N PHE A 546 18.31 17.87 17.89
CA PHE A 546 17.37 18.99 17.96
C PHE A 546 16.38 18.81 19.12
N ASN A 547 15.85 17.60 19.32
CA ASN A 547 14.97 17.30 20.45
C ASN A 547 15.64 17.60 21.80
N ASP A 548 16.82 17.04 22.02
CA ASP A 548 17.51 17.15 23.31
C ASP A 548 17.96 18.59 23.57
N SER A 549 18.43 19.29 22.53
CA SER A 549 18.74 20.72 22.61
C SER A 549 17.51 21.54 23.00
N ALA A 550 16.34 21.22 22.46
CA ALA A 550 15.09 21.89 22.83
C ALA A 550 14.72 21.61 24.30
N GLN A 551 14.88 20.36 24.76
CA GLN A 551 14.63 20.00 26.16
C GLN A 551 15.59 20.70 27.13
N PHE A 552 16.87 20.87 26.78
CA PHE A 552 17.80 21.66 27.59
C PHE A 552 17.43 23.14 27.63
N LEU A 553 16.95 23.70 26.52
CA LEU A 553 16.43 25.07 26.49
C LEU A 553 15.20 25.22 27.40
N ASP A 554 14.31 24.21 27.44
CA ASP A 554 13.15 24.21 28.33
C ASP A 554 13.52 24.29 29.80
N LEU A 555 14.57 23.57 30.22
CA LEU A 555 15.07 23.61 31.60
C LEU A 555 15.59 24.99 32.02
N LEU A 556 16.01 25.83 31.07
CA LEU A 556 16.44 27.20 31.33
C LEU A 556 15.25 28.15 31.52
N THR A 557 14.07 27.83 30.98
CA THR A 557 12.92 28.75 30.95
C THR A 557 12.48 29.28 32.32
N PRO A 558 12.49 28.52 33.43
CA PRO A 558 12.10 29.05 34.75
C PRO A 558 13.08 30.08 35.32
N ALA A 559 14.35 30.06 34.89
CA ALA A 559 15.40 30.92 35.43
C ALA A 559 15.51 32.27 34.68
N LEU A 560 14.74 32.47 33.60
CA LEU A 560 14.92 33.60 32.69
C LEU A 560 13.86 34.70 32.87
N PRO A 561 14.24 35.98 32.73
CA PRO A 561 13.29 37.09 32.64
C PRO A 561 12.56 37.08 31.28
N TYR A 562 11.48 37.87 31.17
CA TYR A 562 10.51 37.78 30.06
C TYR A 562 11.11 37.79 28.64
N PHE A 563 11.96 38.75 28.30
CA PHE A 563 12.51 38.87 26.93
C PHE A 563 13.48 37.73 26.56
N PRO A 564 14.50 37.37 27.38
CA PRO A 564 15.31 36.17 27.14
C PRO A 564 14.50 34.88 27.14
N LYS A 565 13.48 34.76 28.01
CA LYS A 565 12.58 33.60 28.08
C LYS A 565 11.84 33.39 26.76
N LEU A 566 11.31 34.45 26.15
CA LEU A 566 10.68 34.39 24.82
C LEU A 566 11.65 33.86 23.76
N GLY A 567 12.88 34.36 23.73
CA GLY A 567 13.91 33.88 22.79
C GLY A 567 14.20 32.39 22.94
N VAL A 568 14.30 31.90 24.17
CA VAL A 568 14.55 30.48 24.48
C VAL A 568 13.36 29.59 24.10
N ILE A 569 12.13 29.99 24.45
CA ILE A 569 10.90 29.24 24.08
C ILE A 569 10.75 29.14 22.56
N VAL A 570 10.97 30.25 21.84
CA VAL A 570 10.92 30.27 20.37
C VAL A 570 12.00 29.34 19.80
N SER A 571 13.23 29.41 20.30
CA SER A 571 14.32 28.56 19.84
C SER A 571 14.04 27.07 20.09
N ALA A 572 13.52 26.72 21.27
CA ALA A 572 13.10 25.36 21.60
C ALA A 572 11.97 24.88 20.69
N GLY A 573 10.96 25.72 20.41
CA GLY A 573 9.86 25.41 19.48
C GLY A 573 10.35 25.15 18.05
N VAL A 574 11.28 25.97 17.55
CA VAL A 574 11.92 25.78 16.26
C VAL A 574 12.66 24.44 16.24
N LEU A 575 13.49 24.15 17.23
CA LEU A 575 14.24 22.88 17.30
C LEU A 575 13.31 21.66 17.33
N ARG A 576 12.22 21.67 18.11
CA ARG A 576 11.22 20.58 18.08
C ARG A 576 10.57 20.41 16.72
N SER A 577 10.32 21.51 16.01
CA SER A 577 9.76 21.47 14.65
C SER A 577 10.75 20.85 13.65
N LEU A 578 12.03 21.21 13.75
CA LEU A 578 13.10 20.61 12.94
C LEU A 578 13.24 19.11 13.25
N CYS A 579 13.19 18.73 14.53
CA CYS A 579 13.14 17.34 14.97
C CYS A 579 11.98 16.61 14.30
N GLY A 580 10.74 17.14 14.39
CA GLY A 580 9.56 16.49 13.83
C GLY A 580 9.65 16.22 12.33
N VAL A 581 10.18 17.17 11.54
CA VAL A 581 10.37 16.97 10.09
C VAL A 581 11.47 15.95 9.82
N ALA A 582 12.63 16.09 10.46
CA ALA A 582 13.77 15.20 10.24
C ALA A 582 13.48 13.77 10.69
N ALA A 583 12.87 13.57 11.87
CA ALA A 583 12.52 12.27 12.42
C ALA A 583 11.49 11.54 11.53
N ASN A 584 10.38 12.20 11.16
CA ASN A 584 9.33 11.54 10.39
C ASN A 584 9.79 11.15 8.98
N ALA A 585 10.49 12.03 8.27
CA ALA A 585 10.95 11.73 6.91
C ALA A 585 12.09 10.70 6.89
N SER A 586 13.02 10.76 7.84
CA SER A 586 14.08 9.74 7.96
C SER A 586 13.52 8.39 8.41
N LYS A 587 12.56 8.35 9.33
CA LYS A 587 11.84 7.13 9.73
C LYS A 587 11.15 6.48 8.54
N ALA A 588 10.41 7.24 7.73
CA ALA A 588 9.78 6.70 6.53
C ALA A 588 10.79 6.04 5.56
N SER A 589 11.97 6.63 5.41
CA SER A 589 13.06 6.07 4.58
C SER A 589 13.63 4.78 5.18
N LEU A 590 13.78 4.72 6.50
CA LEU A 590 14.25 3.53 7.21
C LEU A 590 13.22 2.40 7.20
N SER A 591 11.94 2.69 7.43
CA SER A 591 10.86 1.70 7.34
C SER A 591 10.73 1.13 5.93
N ALA A 592 10.93 1.95 4.89
CA ALA A 592 11.00 1.50 3.50
C ALA A 592 12.20 0.57 3.25
N HIS A 593 13.37 0.87 3.83
CA HIS A 593 14.55 -0.01 3.79
C HIS A 593 14.29 -1.35 4.49
N PHE A 594 13.63 -1.34 5.66
CA PHE A 594 13.36 -2.56 6.42
C PHE A 594 12.34 -3.49 5.74
N ALA A 595 11.46 -2.99 4.88
CA ALA A 595 10.42 -3.79 4.24
C ALA A 595 10.93 -4.54 3.00
N LEU A 596 10.93 -5.89 3.02
CA LEU A 596 11.40 -6.70 1.89
C LEU A 596 10.29 -7.24 0.97
N THR A 597 9.05 -7.32 1.46
CA THR A 597 7.97 -8.09 0.79
C THR A 597 6.74 -7.24 0.46
N GLY A 598 6.91 -5.92 0.33
CA GLY A 598 5.78 -5.00 0.19
C GLY A 598 4.97 -4.85 1.49
N ASN A 599 5.54 -5.24 2.62
CA ASN A 599 4.96 -5.24 3.97
C ASN A 599 5.12 -3.90 4.70
N LEU A 600 5.38 -2.78 4.00
CA LEU A 600 5.68 -1.48 4.61
C LEU A 600 4.56 -0.98 5.55
N ALA A 601 3.30 -1.16 5.17
CA ALA A 601 2.16 -0.73 5.99
C ALA A 601 2.03 -1.54 7.29
N GLU A 602 2.26 -2.85 7.21
CA GLU A 602 2.25 -3.74 8.39
C GLU A 602 3.43 -3.42 9.31
N LEU A 603 4.64 -3.30 8.75
CA LEU A 603 5.85 -2.93 9.46
C LEU A 603 5.65 -1.62 10.24
N ASN A 604 5.11 -0.58 9.59
CA ASN A 604 4.79 0.69 10.24
C ASN A 604 3.78 0.53 11.40
N ALA A 605 2.77 -0.33 11.26
CA ALA A 605 1.80 -0.60 12.32
C ALA A 605 2.44 -1.32 13.52
N LYS A 606 3.37 -2.25 13.27
CA LYS A 606 4.15 -2.95 14.30
C LYS A 606 5.12 -2.02 15.02
N GLU A 607 5.85 -1.19 14.28
CA GLU A 607 6.73 -0.16 14.84
C GLU A 607 5.95 0.83 15.73
N ALA A 608 4.77 1.29 15.29
CA ALA A 608 3.92 2.15 16.10
C ALA A 608 3.46 1.48 17.40
N SER A 609 3.20 0.17 17.36
CA SER A 609 2.83 -0.62 18.55
C SER A 609 4.00 -0.78 19.52
N GLN A 610 5.22 -1.02 19.01
CA GLN A 610 6.45 -1.06 19.81
C GLN A 610 6.70 0.28 20.50
N GLU A 611 6.66 1.38 19.73
CA GLU A 611 6.87 2.74 20.23
C GLU A 611 5.84 3.11 21.32
N THR A 612 4.57 2.74 21.13
CA THR A 612 3.50 3.00 22.10
C THR A 612 3.76 2.30 23.43
N VAL A 613 4.07 1.00 23.42
CA VAL A 613 4.31 0.24 24.66
C VAL A 613 5.54 0.77 25.39
N VAL A 614 6.62 1.05 24.67
CA VAL A 614 7.86 1.59 25.23
C VAL A 614 7.61 2.98 25.83
N SER A 615 6.87 3.85 25.15
CA SER A 615 6.53 5.18 25.65
C SER A 615 5.66 5.11 26.90
N LEU A 616 4.69 4.19 26.97
CA LEU A 616 3.89 3.95 28.18
C LEU A 616 4.76 3.55 29.37
N LEU A 617 5.69 2.61 29.17
CA LEU A 617 6.65 2.20 30.21
C LEU A 617 7.56 3.36 30.63
N GLY A 618 8.04 4.15 29.67
CA GLY A 618 8.85 5.34 29.92
C GLY A 618 8.09 6.42 30.69
N MET A 619 6.81 6.66 30.38
CA MET A 619 5.96 7.60 31.10
C MET A 619 5.66 7.15 32.53
N LEU A 620 5.39 5.85 32.74
CA LEU A 620 5.21 5.30 34.09
C LEU A 620 6.48 5.48 34.91
N ALA A 621 7.63 5.03 34.39
CA ALA A 621 8.93 5.22 35.05
C ALA A 621 9.23 6.71 35.31
N GLY A 622 9.03 7.55 34.30
CA GLY A 622 9.26 8.99 34.39
C GLY A 622 8.37 9.69 35.41
N THR A 623 7.13 9.23 35.61
CA THR A 623 6.24 9.76 36.66
C THR A 623 6.80 9.50 38.06
N LEU A 624 7.39 8.31 38.29
CA LEU A 624 8.09 8.03 39.54
C LEU A 624 9.34 8.91 39.68
N VAL A 625 10.13 9.07 38.61
CA VAL A 625 11.33 9.92 38.62
C VAL A 625 11.00 11.38 38.94
N VAL A 626 9.97 11.96 38.30
CA VAL A 626 9.52 13.34 38.54
C VAL A 626 9.06 13.54 39.99
N ARG A 627 8.47 12.50 40.61
CA ARG A 627 8.08 12.53 42.03
C ARG A 627 9.26 12.44 42.99
N MET A 628 10.32 11.72 42.63
CA MET A 628 11.48 11.50 43.50
C MET A 628 12.54 12.60 43.36
N VAL A 629 12.56 13.33 42.25
CA VAL A 629 13.57 14.33 41.92
C VAL A 629 12.93 15.72 41.87
N GLU A 630 13.04 16.46 42.97
CA GLU A 630 12.55 17.84 43.08
C GLU A 630 13.65 18.90 42.98
N ASP A 631 14.89 18.53 43.32
CA ASP A 631 16.03 19.45 43.29
C ASP A 631 16.51 19.75 41.86
N LYS A 632 16.71 21.04 41.56
CA LYS A 632 17.07 21.51 40.21
C LYS A 632 18.42 20.96 39.74
N GLN A 633 19.42 20.87 40.60
CA GLN A 633 20.74 20.33 40.22
C GLN A 633 20.64 18.84 39.85
N THR A 634 19.83 18.11 40.61
CA THR A 634 19.54 16.69 40.36
C THR A 634 18.78 16.49 39.05
N VAL A 635 17.81 17.36 38.71
CA VAL A 635 17.13 17.34 37.41
C VAL A 635 18.12 17.55 36.26
N TRP A 636 18.99 18.56 36.35
CA TRP A 636 20.02 18.81 35.31
C TRP A 636 20.97 17.64 35.13
N PHE A 637 21.45 17.05 36.23
CA PHE A 637 22.32 15.87 36.20
C PHE A 637 21.63 14.66 35.54
N MET A 638 20.39 14.37 35.92
CA MET A 638 19.59 13.30 35.31
C MET A 638 19.33 13.56 33.82
N MET A 639 19.03 14.79 33.43
CA MET A 639 18.81 15.18 32.04
C MET A 639 20.06 14.96 31.18
N ILE A 640 21.26 15.28 31.69
CA ILE A 640 22.52 15.01 30.97
C ILE A 640 22.73 13.51 30.76
N ILE A 641 22.51 12.69 31.80
CA ILE A 641 22.67 11.23 31.69
C ILE A 641 21.66 10.64 30.71
N LEU A 642 20.38 11.00 30.84
CA LEU A 642 19.31 10.46 30.02
C LEU A 642 19.41 10.93 28.56
N ALA A 643 19.76 12.19 28.30
CA ALA A 643 20.03 12.68 26.95
C ALA A 643 21.28 12.01 26.35
N GLY A 644 22.33 11.79 27.16
CA GLY A 644 23.50 11.01 26.74
C GLY A 644 23.14 9.57 26.35
N ALA A 645 22.30 8.91 27.15
CA ALA A 645 21.78 7.58 26.83
C ALA A 645 20.90 7.60 25.56
N HIS A 646 20.01 8.59 25.44
CA HIS A 646 19.15 8.79 24.28
C HIS A 646 19.95 8.90 22.97
N LEU A 647 20.93 9.81 22.91
CA LEU A 647 21.80 9.98 21.75
C LEU A 647 22.68 8.76 21.48
N LEU A 648 23.20 8.10 22.52
CA LEU A 648 24.00 6.89 22.36
C LEU A 648 23.19 5.74 21.77
N MET A 649 21.95 5.56 22.20
CA MET A 649 21.04 4.55 21.64
C MET A 649 20.70 4.87 20.19
N ASN A 650 20.34 6.12 19.86
CA ASN A 650 20.11 6.50 18.46
C ASN A 650 21.35 6.24 17.59
N TYR A 651 22.53 6.69 18.05
CA TYR A 651 23.78 6.45 17.33
C TYR A 651 23.98 4.96 17.05
N ARG A 652 23.78 4.08 18.04
CA ARG A 652 23.86 2.63 17.82
C ARG A 652 22.79 2.10 16.88
N ALA A 653 21.55 2.60 16.97
CA ALA A 653 20.45 2.25 16.08
C ALA A 653 20.81 2.56 14.64
N VAL A 654 21.13 3.82 14.31
CA VAL A 654 21.48 4.16 12.94
C VAL A 654 22.77 3.48 12.50
N ARG A 655 23.76 3.25 13.37
CA ARG A 655 24.98 2.51 12.99
C ARG A 655 24.71 1.07 12.57
N SER A 656 23.66 0.41 13.09
CA SER A 656 23.34 -0.97 12.69
C SER A 656 22.68 -1.09 11.32
N VAL A 657 22.16 0.01 10.75
CA VAL A 657 21.41 -0.03 9.48
C VAL A 657 22.34 -0.21 8.28
N GLU A 658 22.04 -1.15 7.40
CA GLU A 658 22.82 -1.55 6.22
C GLU A 658 22.15 -1.04 4.93
N MET A 659 22.06 0.28 4.77
CA MET A 659 21.39 0.92 3.61
C MET A 659 21.94 0.41 2.27
N ARG A 660 21.04 0.00 1.37
CA ARG A 660 21.39 -0.47 0.01
C ARG A 660 21.50 0.65 -1.02
N SER A 661 21.02 1.86 -0.71
CA SER A 661 21.12 3.02 -1.61
C SER A 661 22.49 3.68 -1.51
N LEU A 662 23.08 4.05 -2.65
CA LEU A 662 24.38 4.73 -2.69
C LEU A 662 24.21 6.25 -2.58
N ASN A 663 24.29 6.80 -1.37
CA ASN A 663 24.52 8.24 -1.20
C ASN A 663 25.98 8.58 -1.55
N ARG A 664 26.32 9.88 -1.56
CA ARG A 664 27.67 10.33 -1.92
C ARG A 664 28.78 9.69 -1.09
N GLN A 665 28.57 9.54 0.23
CA GLN A 665 29.58 8.96 1.12
C GLN A 665 29.77 7.45 0.86
N ARG A 666 28.67 6.69 0.80
CA ARG A 666 28.72 5.24 0.54
C ARG A 666 29.30 4.96 -0.85
N ALA A 667 28.90 5.73 -1.87
CA ALA A 667 29.49 5.66 -3.21
C ALA A 667 31.00 5.92 -3.18
N THR A 668 31.46 6.98 -2.50
CA THR A 668 32.89 7.27 -2.38
C THR A 668 33.66 6.15 -1.68
N ILE A 669 33.15 5.57 -0.60
CA ILE A 669 33.79 4.44 0.10
C ILE A 669 33.96 3.25 -0.83
N VAL A 670 32.90 2.87 -1.55
CA VAL A 670 32.91 1.69 -2.44
C VAL A 670 33.83 1.91 -3.64
N PHE A 671 33.73 3.06 -4.30
CA PHE A 671 34.56 3.37 -5.45
C PHE A 671 36.03 3.51 -5.06
N ARG A 672 36.31 4.07 -3.88
CA ARG A 672 37.68 4.14 -3.37
C ARG A 672 38.27 2.77 -3.08
N GLU A 673 37.53 1.89 -2.42
CA GLU A 673 38.01 0.52 -2.17
C GLU A 673 38.31 -0.22 -3.48
N TRP A 674 37.46 -0.04 -4.48
CA TRP A 674 37.67 -0.66 -5.78
C TRP A 674 38.91 -0.09 -6.48
N LEU A 675 39.16 1.22 -6.42
CA LEU A 675 40.36 1.83 -7.00
C LEU A 675 41.65 1.38 -6.30
N ASP A 676 41.61 1.18 -4.97
CA ASP A 676 42.78 0.75 -4.20
C ASP A 676 43.05 -0.75 -4.30
N HIS A 677 42.01 -1.59 -4.36
CA HIS A 677 42.14 -3.05 -4.17
C HIS A 677 41.44 -3.90 -5.23
N GLY A 678 40.68 -3.29 -6.15
CA GLY A 678 39.87 -4.01 -7.15
C GLY A 678 38.66 -4.73 -6.55
N THR A 679 38.32 -4.48 -5.29
CA THR A 679 37.26 -5.17 -4.55
C THR A 679 36.03 -4.30 -4.37
N ILE A 680 34.84 -4.89 -4.58
CA ILE A 680 33.55 -4.24 -4.30
C ILE A 680 33.09 -4.63 -2.90
N LEU A 681 32.88 -3.62 -2.05
CA LEU A 681 32.33 -3.82 -0.71
C LEU A 681 30.82 -4.05 -0.75
N THR A 682 30.33 -4.90 0.14
CA THR A 682 28.90 -5.11 0.41
C THR A 682 28.31 -3.96 1.24
N PRO A 683 26.96 -3.78 1.25
CA PRO A 683 26.30 -2.80 2.12
C PRO A 683 26.70 -2.91 3.59
N ALA A 684 26.80 -4.12 4.14
CA ALA A 684 27.22 -4.36 5.52
C ALA A 684 28.65 -3.85 5.82
N GLN A 685 29.60 -4.10 4.91
CA GLN A 685 30.99 -3.64 5.05
C GLN A 685 31.08 -2.11 4.99
N VAL A 686 30.30 -1.47 4.12
CA VAL A 686 30.27 -0.01 4.01
C VAL A 686 29.58 0.64 5.20
N ALA A 687 28.51 0.03 5.72
CA ALA A 687 27.82 0.50 6.92
C ALA A 687 28.76 0.60 8.14
N GLN A 688 29.77 -0.27 8.22
CA GLN A 688 30.82 -0.20 9.25
C GLN A 688 31.81 0.96 9.03
N ARG A 689 31.99 1.45 7.80
CA ARG A 689 32.96 2.50 7.45
C ARG A 689 32.34 3.90 7.32
N GLU A 690 31.04 4.00 7.02
CA GLU A 690 30.38 5.31 6.88
C GLU A 690 30.36 6.07 8.21
N SER A 691 30.26 7.40 8.15
CA SER A 691 30.16 8.25 9.33
C SER A 691 28.75 8.77 9.49
N ILE A 692 28.20 8.66 10.70
CA ILE A 692 26.87 9.18 11.03
C ILE A 692 26.93 10.66 11.40
N LEU A 693 28.02 11.10 12.02
CA LEU A 693 28.15 12.45 12.58
C LEU A 693 28.56 13.47 11.51
N TYR A 694 29.16 12.99 10.42
CA TYR A 694 29.66 13.84 9.36
C TYR A 694 28.76 13.74 8.13
N ARG A 695 28.11 14.85 7.78
CA ARG A 695 27.36 14.95 6.52
C ARG A 695 28.35 14.75 5.38
N GLY A 696 28.20 13.69 4.59
CA GLY A 696 28.99 13.43 3.39
C GLY A 696 28.79 14.51 2.33
N ARG A 697 29.43 15.68 2.49
CA ARG A 697 29.37 16.84 1.58
C ARG A 697 30.02 16.57 0.22
N GLY A 698 30.33 15.31 -0.07
CA GLY A 698 31.09 14.91 -1.24
C GLY A 698 32.59 15.06 -1.07
N ASN A 699 33.12 14.89 0.14
CA ASN A 699 34.56 14.95 0.36
C ASN A 699 35.26 13.86 -0.45
N LEU A 700 36.32 14.24 -1.15
CA LEU A 700 37.15 13.37 -1.98
C LEU A 700 38.62 13.63 -1.64
N GLU A 701 39.46 12.64 -1.87
CA GLU A 701 40.90 12.71 -1.64
C GLU A 701 41.67 11.96 -2.74
N SER A 702 42.91 12.38 -2.95
CA SER A 702 43.84 11.72 -3.87
C SER A 702 44.34 10.39 -3.34
N LYS A 703 45.01 9.60 -4.18
CA LYS A 703 45.53 8.30 -3.81
C LYS A 703 46.40 8.38 -2.56
N THR A 704 47.29 9.38 -2.49
CA THR A 704 48.21 9.61 -1.37
C THR A 704 47.56 10.34 -0.18
N GLY A 705 46.40 10.98 -0.38
CA GLY A 705 45.78 11.89 0.58
C GLY A 705 46.42 13.29 0.64
N GLU A 706 47.43 13.58 -0.21
CA GLU A 706 48.07 14.90 -0.26
C GLU A 706 47.12 16.00 -0.78
N TYR A 707 46.14 15.61 -1.60
CA TYR A 707 45.12 16.52 -2.11
C TYR A 707 43.74 16.15 -1.58
N THR A 708 43.03 17.14 -1.05
CA THR A 708 41.69 16.98 -0.48
C THR A 708 40.72 17.98 -1.09
N GLY A 709 39.48 17.57 -1.28
CA GLY A 709 38.50 18.42 -1.92
C GLY A 709 37.08 17.98 -1.69
N PHE A 710 36.16 18.64 -2.35
CA PHE A 710 34.75 18.26 -2.33
C PHE A 710 34.12 18.34 -3.71
N CYS A 711 33.20 17.42 -3.98
CA CYS A 711 32.41 17.36 -5.19
C CYS A 711 30.93 17.60 -4.87
N SER A 712 30.22 18.28 -5.78
CA SER A 712 28.79 18.52 -5.65
C SER A 712 28.09 18.54 -7.00
N PHE A 713 26.81 18.14 -7.00
CA PHE A 713 25.93 18.37 -8.14
C PHE A 713 25.48 19.83 -8.18
N GLY A 714 25.34 20.37 -9.38
CA GLY A 714 24.85 21.73 -9.61
C GLY A 714 24.47 21.96 -11.06
N THR A 715 24.50 23.21 -11.47
CA THR A 715 24.12 23.65 -12.81
C THR A 715 25.33 23.85 -13.71
N TYR A 716 25.12 23.86 -15.03
CA TYR A 716 26.15 24.29 -15.98
C TYR A 716 26.61 25.73 -15.71
N GLY A 717 25.70 26.59 -15.24
CA GLY A 717 26.01 27.95 -14.81
C GLY A 717 26.98 27.99 -13.63
N ASP A 718 26.90 27.05 -12.68
CA ASP A 718 27.87 26.95 -11.59
C ASP A 718 29.26 26.57 -12.11
N ILE A 719 29.32 25.72 -13.14
CA ILE A 719 30.58 25.36 -13.79
C ILE A 719 31.15 26.57 -14.53
N LYS A 720 30.34 27.32 -15.27
CA LYS A 720 30.81 28.47 -16.06
C LYS A 720 31.11 29.71 -15.22
N GLY A 721 30.26 30.02 -14.25
CA GLY A 721 30.29 31.27 -13.48
C GLY A 721 31.28 31.31 -12.32
N TRP A 722 31.74 30.16 -11.81
CA TRP A 722 32.69 30.15 -10.70
C TRP A 722 34.14 30.21 -11.19
N SER A 723 34.83 31.32 -10.89
CA SER A 723 36.24 31.53 -11.25
C SER A 723 36.99 32.28 -10.13
N PRO A 724 37.22 31.63 -8.97
CA PRO A 724 37.95 32.25 -7.87
C PRO A 724 39.39 32.58 -8.29
N ARG A 725 39.90 33.74 -7.85
CA ARG A 725 41.28 34.17 -8.16
C ARG A 725 42.30 33.17 -7.62
N GLY A 726 43.25 32.79 -8.47
CA GLY A 726 44.38 31.92 -8.12
C GLY A 726 44.08 30.42 -8.08
N TYR A 727 42.91 30.00 -8.57
CA TYR A 727 42.64 28.59 -8.86
C TYR A 727 42.88 28.30 -10.34
N HIS A 728 43.51 27.16 -10.62
CA HIS A 728 43.53 26.58 -11.96
C HIS A 728 42.19 25.89 -12.21
N ARG A 729 41.68 25.94 -13.44
CA ARG A 729 40.36 25.45 -13.83
C ARG A 729 40.45 24.52 -15.02
N TYR A 730 39.74 23.40 -14.92
CA TYR A 730 39.62 22.38 -15.95
C TYR A 730 38.15 21.99 -16.12
N GLU A 731 37.76 21.68 -17.34
CA GLU A 731 36.40 21.29 -17.68
C GLU A 731 36.42 20.08 -18.57
N PHE A 732 35.57 19.13 -18.23
CA PHE A 732 35.41 17.88 -18.95
C PHE A 732 33.97 17.74 -19.41
N GLU A 733 33.79 17.26 -20.64
CA GLU A 733 32.49 16.99 -21.22
C GLU A 733 32.35 15.51 -21.53
N ALA A 734 31.57 14.81 -20.72
CA ALA A 734 31.18 13.44 -20.96
C ALA A 734 29.82 13.39 -21.69
N PRO A 735 29.43 12.25 -22.31
CA PRO A 735 28.11 12.10 -22.92
C PRO A 735 26.95 12.42 -21.98
N GLY A 736 27.06 12.09 -20.68
CA GLY A 736 25.99 12.23 -19.70
C GLY A 736 26.10 13.43 -18.73
N TYR A 737 27.21 14.15 -18.68
CA TYR A 737 27.43 15.25 -17.74
C TYR A 737 28.58 16.17 -18.15
N PHE A 738 28.64 17.34 -17.52
CA PHE A 738 29.81 18.22 -17.50
C PHE A 738 30.45 18.17 -16.12
N LEU A 739 31.78 18.18 -16.06
CA LEU A 739 32.55 18.22 -14.81
C LEU A 739 33.51 19.40 -14.83
N GLY A 740 33.31 20.34 -13.92
CA GLY A 740 34.26 21.40 -13.64
C GLY A 740 35.17 21.01 -12.46
N VAL A 741 36.46 21.23 -12.60
CA VAL A 741 37.47 21.00 -11.57
C VAL A 741 38.28 22.27 -11.36
N TRP A 742 38.43 22.69 -10.12
CA TRP A 742 39.29 23.79 -9.76
C TRP A 742 40.23 23.37 -8.64
N HIS A 743 41.50 23.76 -8.72
CA HIS A 743 42.44 23.45 -7.65
C HIS A 743 43.39 24.60 -7.35
N ARG A 744 43.88 24.59 -6.10
CA ARG A 744 44.88 25.52 -5.58
C ARG A 744 45.62 24.88 -4.42
N GLY A 745 46.93 24.73 -4.53
CA GLY A 745 47.72 24.02 -3.52
C GLY A 745 47.24 22.57 -3.36
N GLY A 746 47.17 22.08 -2.13
CA GLY A 746 46.65 20.75 -1.77
C GLY A 746 45.12 20.62 -1.76
N HIS A 747 44.38 21.59 -2.35
CA HIS A 747 42.92 21.60 -2.32
C HIS A 747 42.30 21.65 -3.71
N PHE A 748 41.20 20.91 -3.89
CA PHE A 748 40.38 20.97 -5.10
C PHE A 748 38.88 21.06 -4.82
N TYR A 749 38.14 21.53 -5.82
CA TYR A 749 36.69 21.56 -5.85
C TYR A 749 36.21 21.00 -7.18
N MET A 750 35.14 20.21 -7.14
CA MET A 750 34.52 19.61 -8.32
C MET A 750 33.02 19.92 -8.36
N ARG A 751 32.51 20.16 -9.57
CA ARG A 751 31.08 20.42 -9.82
C ARG A 751 30.61 19.58 -11.00
N ILE A 752 29.56 18.79 -10.77
CA ILE A 752 28.92 17.97 -11.79
C ILE A 752 27.62 18.65 -12.23
N ALA A 753 27.45 18.85 -13.54
CA ALA A 753 26.18 19.26 -14.13
C ALA A 753 25.69 18.15 -15.07
N VAL A 754 24.62 17.46 -14.68
CA VAL A 754 24.12 16.27 -15.39
C VAL A 754 23.34 16.70 -16.63
N LYS A 755 23.59 16.08 -17.78
CA LYS A 755 22.86 16.34 -19.03
C LYS A 755 21.45 15.73 -18.99
N GLU A 756 20.52 16.32 -19.73
CA GLU A 756 19.19 15.73 -19.93
C GLU A 756 19.29 14.35 -20.61
N GLY A 757 18.42 13.41 -20.23
CA GLY A 757 18.44 12.03 -20.73
C GLY A 757 19.37 11.08 -19.96
N THR A 758 20.22 11.59 -19.08
CA THR A 758 21.06 10.75 -18.21
C THR A 758 20.21 10.07 -17.14
N THR A 759 20.15 8.74 -17.20
CA THR A 759 19.38 7.89 -16.27
C THR A 759 20.14 7.52 -15.00
N ARG A 760 21.48 7.57 -15.01
CA ARG A 760 22.34 7.18 -13.87
C ARG A 760 23.37 8.25 -13.49
N PRO A 761 22.99 9.24 -12.66
CA PRO A 761 23.92 10.25 -12.12
C PRO A 761 25.08 9.66 -11.30
N LEU A 762 24.92 8.45 -10.76
CA LEU A 762 25.97 7.73 -10.03
C LEU A 762 27.24 7.52 -10.87
N SER A 763 27.13 7.37 -12.20
CA SER A 763 28.28 7.29 -13.10
C SER A 763 29.13 8.56 -13.06
N ALA A 764 28.50 9.73 -13.06
CA ALA A 764 29.22 11.00 -12.96
C ALA A 764 29.93 11.15 -11.61
N TRP A 765 29.34 10.59 -10.55
CA TRP A 765 29.98 10.55 -9.23
C TRP A 765 31.22 9.66 -9.22
N PHE A 766 31.14 8.48 -9.84
CA PHE A 766 32.28 7.58 -10.02
C PHE A 766 33.45 8.29 -10.71
N ASP A 767 33.17 8.99 -11.82
CA ASP A 767 34.20 9.70 -12.56
C ASP A 767 34.84 10.83 -11.74
N ALA A 768 34.06 11.53 -10.91
CA ALA A 768 34.62 12.50 -9.97
C ALA A 768 35.52 11.86 -8.90
N VAL A 769 35.14 10.70 -8.35
CA VAL A 769 35.99 9.94 -7.40
C VAL A 769 37.27 9.47 -8.10
N ASN A 770 37.18 8.95 -9.32
CA ASN A 770 38.32 8.50 -10.10
C ASN A 770 39.29 9.64 -10.43
N HIS A 771 38.76 10.81 -10.83
CA HIS A 771 39.57 12.01 -11.03
C HIS A 771 40.26 12.49 -9.75
N ALA A 772 39.55 12.48 -8.62
CA ALA A 772 40.14 12.84 -7.34
C ALA A 772 41.26 11.86 -6.96
N TYR A 773 41.04 10.55 -7.13
CA TYR A 773 42.02 9.51 -6.86
C TYR A 773 43.34 9.71 -7.62
N HIS A 774 43.25 10.02 -8.92
CA HIS A 774 44.40 10.22 -9.80
C HIS A 774 44.96 11.65 -9.80
N PHE A 775 44.52 12.52 -8.89
CA PHE A 775 44.93 13.91 -8.86
C PHE A 775 46.45 14.09 -8.66
N ASP A 776 47.08 13.18 -7.90
CA ASP A 776 48.53 13.18 -7.62
C ASP A 776 49.38 13.06 -8.89
N SER A 777 48.97 12.21 -9.83
CA SER A 777 49.64 12.02 -11.13
C SER A 777 49.23 13.11 -12.12
N ALA A 778 47.96 13.51 -12.13
CA ALA A 778 47.44 14.47 -13.08
C ALA A 778 48.07 15.86 -12.97
N LEU A 779 48.51 16.27 -11.78
CA LEU A 779 49.25 17.53 -11.62
C LEU A 779 50.71 17.45 -12.07
N LYS A 780 51.31 16.25 -12.09
CA LYS A 780 52.68 16.04 -12.57
C LYS A 780 52.75 16.02 -14.10
N ASP A 781 51.76 15.39 -14.72
CA ASP A 781 51.72 15.17 -16.18
C ASP A 781 50.86 16.21 -16.92
N GLY A 782 50.25 17.14 -16.18
CA GLY A 782 49.32 18.17 -16.66
C GLY A 782 47.88 17.67 -16.78
N LEU A 783 46.92 18.31 -16.10
CA LEU A 783 45.52 17.85 -16.02
C LEU A 783 44.79 17.68 -17.38
N GLN A 784 45.27 18.33 -18.45
CA GLN A 784 44.75 18.16 -19.82
C GLN A 784 45.23 16.89 -20.53
N SER A 785 46.39 16.34 -20.15
CA SER A 785 46.95 15.11 -20.77
C SER A 785 46.13 13.86 -20.46
N HIS A 786 45.22 13.93 -19.48
CA HIS A 786 44.32 12.86 -19.07
C HIS A 786 43.00 12.78 -19.86
N TYR A 787 42.78 13.65 -20.85
CA TYR A 787 41.56 13.63 -21.70
C TYR A 787 41.84 13.56 -23.21
N GLU A 788 42.97 14.10 -23.68
CA GLU A 788 43.25 14.25 -25.13
C GLU A 788 44.16 13.17 -25.74
N ASN A 789 44.81 12.33 -24.93
CA ASN A 789 45.62 11.20 -25.39
C ASN A 789 45.11 9.90 -24.73
N GLU A 790 45.09 8.80 -25.48
CA GLU A 790 44.74 7.42 -25.07
C GLU A 790 44.73 7.24 -23.56
N MET A 791 43.55 6.96 -22.98
CA MET A 791 43.31 6.90 -21.53
C MET A 791 44.57 6.49 -20.74
N PRO A 792 45.13 7.37 -19.89
CA PRO A 792 46.37 7.05 -19.23
C PRO A 792 46.20 5.80 -18.36
N LEU A 793 47.28 5.03 -18.23
CA LEU A 793 47.39 3.88 -17.34
C LEU A 793 46.73 4.19 -15.97
N GLY A 794 45.56 3.60 -15.73
CA GLY A 794 44.81 3.74 -14.47
C GLY A 794 43.39 4.29 -14.60
N TYR A 795 43.04 5.00 -15.68
CA TYR A 795 41.63 5.41 -15.88
C TYR A 795 40.78 4.24 -16.39
N VAL A 796 39.60 4.12 -15.79
CA VAL A 796 38.68 2.99 -16.00
C VAL A 796 37.94 3.15 -17.32
N SER A 797 38.00 2.13 -18.18
CA SER A 797 37.26 2.16 -19.45
C SER A 797 35.75 2.10 -19.21
N GLU A 798 34.96 2.53 -20.20
CA GLU A 798 33.49 2.41 -20.10
C GLU A 798 33.04 0.96 -19.93
N GLU A 799 33.73 0.00 -20.54
CA GLU A 799 33.48 -1.44 -20.34
C GLU A 799 33.79 -1.87 -18.91
N GLN A 800 34.93 -1.46 -18.35
CA GLN A 800 35.26 -1.75 -16.96
C GLN A 800 34.28 -1.08 -15.99
N LYS A 801 33.83 0.14 -16.29
CA LYS A 801 32.81 0.85 -15.51
C LYS A 801 31.49 0.09 -15.52
N GLN A 802 31.06 -0.44 -16.66
CA GLN A 802 29.88 -1.31 -16.72
C GLN A 802 30.05 -2.58 -15.86
N ASN A 803 31.24 -3.20 -15.88
CA ASN A 803 31.54 -4.37 -15.06
C ASN A 803 31.53 -4.04 -13.55
N ILE A 804 32.04 -2.87 -13.15
CA ILE A 804 31.96 -2.38 -11.76
C ILE A 804 30.50 -2.24 -11.33
N PHE A 805 29.66 -1.61 -12.16
CA PHE A 805 28.26 -1.40 -11.85
C PHE A 805 27.49 -2.73 -11.79
N ALA A 806 27.79 -3.70 -12.67
CA ALA A 806 27.26 -5.05 -12.56
C ALA A 806 27.70 -5.75 -11.26
N ALA A 807 28.96 -5.59 -10.86
CA ALA A 807 29.47 -6.14 -9.61
C ALA A 807 28.83 -5.47 -8.36
N LEU A 808 28.49 -4.19 -8.43
CA LEU A 808 27.73 -3.49 -7.38
C LEU A 808 26.33 -4.08 -7.20
N SER A 809 25.59 -4.26 -8.30
CA SER A 809 24.29 -4.93 -8.26
C SER A 809 24.41 -6.34 -7.68
N ALA A 810 25.44 -7.10 -8.09
CA ALA A 810 25.69 -8.45 -7.57
C ALA A 810 26.05 -8.46 -6.07
N ALA A 811 26.70 -7.41 -5.57
CA ALA A 811 27.01 -7.23 -4.15
C ALA A 811 25.82 -6.74 -3.30
N GLY A 812 24.65 -6.51 -3.91
CA GLY A 812 23.40 -6.15 -3.23
C GLY A 812 23.11 -4.65 -3.15
N TRP A 813 23.78 -3.80 -3.96
CA TRP A 813 23.50 -2.37 -4.05
C TRP A 813 22.30 -2.07 -4.94
N ASP A 814 21.46 -1.13 -4.51
CA ASP A 814 20.42 -0.53 -5.33
C ASP A 814 20.97 0.67 -6.10
N LEU A 815 21.11 0.51 -7.41
CA LEU A 815 21.67 1.52 -8.30
C LEU A 815 20.61 2.47 -8.88
N ASP A 816 19.32 2.17 -8.70
CA ASP A 816 18.20 2.92 -9.28
C ASP A 816 17.65 3.98 -8.29
N ALA A 817 17.95 3.85 -6.99
CA ALA A 817 17.54 4.79 -5.94
C ALA A 817 18.06 6.24 -6.09
N ASN A 818 18.99 6.52 -7.02
CA ASN A 818 19.54 7.86 -7.33
C ASN A 818 19.98 8.72 -6.12
N ALA A 819 20.38 8.07 -5.02
CA ALA A 819 20.66 8.72 -3.73
C ALA A 819 21.92 9.64 -3.71
N VAL A 820 22.67 9.75 -4.80
CA VAL A 820 23.78 10.71 -4.91
C VAL A 820 23.30 12.15 -5.06
N GLU A 821 22.07 12.37 -5.54
CA GLU A 821 21.46 13.69 -5.70
C GLU A 821 20.68 14.09 -4.44
N THR A 822 21.21 15.01 -3.64
CA THR A 822 20.58 15.48 -2.38
C THR A 822 19.89 16.85 -2.50
N MET A 823 19.69 17.33 -3.73
CA MET A 823 19.07 18.61 -4.07
C MET A 823 18.17 18.38 -5.28
N LEU A 824 17.33 19.37 -5.62
CA LEU A 824 16.47 19.29 -6.81
C LEU A 824 17.32 18.91 -8.04
N PRO A 825 16.99 17.80 -8.74
CA PRO A 825 17.79 17.32 -9.87
C PRO A 825 17.63 18.28 -11.05
N ILE A 826 18.64 19.11 -11.29
CA ILE A 826 18.70 20.00 -12.45
C ILE A 826 19.41 19.25 -13.58
N ARG A 827 18.89 19.37 -14.81
CA ARG A 827 19.45 18.76 -16.02
C ARG A 827 19.85 19.83 -17.04
N VAL A 828 20.97 19.62 -17.72
CA VAL A 828 21.50 20.49 -18.76
C VAL A 828 21.04 19.98 -20.11
N ARG A 829 20.17 20.72 -20.80
CA ARG A 829 19.83 20.46 -22.20
C ARG A 829 20.89 21.10 -23.11
N VAL A 830 21.46 20.30 -24.02
CA VAL A 830 22.37 20.77 -25.06
C VAL A 830 21.58 20.83 -26.37
N GLY A 831 21.37 22.03 -26.92
CA GLY A 831 20.54 22.25 -28.12
C GLY A 831 19.48 23.33 -27.91
N ASP A 832 18.37 23.26 -28.64
CA ASP A 832 17.30 24.26 -28.59
C ASP A 832 16.65 24.32 -27.20
N GLY A 833 16.50 25.52 -26.64
CA GLY A 833 15.89 25.75 -25.31
C GLY A 833 14.38 25.43 -25.22
N LYS A 834 13.78 24.89 -26.29
CA LYS A 834 12.40 24.40 -26.30
C LYS A 834 12.33 23.15 -25.43
N LYS A 835 11.23 22.99 -24.69
CA LYS A 835 10.92 21.76 -23.94
C LYS A 835 11.08 20.58 -24.91
N ALA A 836 11.98 19.65 -24.61
CA ALA A 836 12.04 18.39 -25.35
C ALA A 836 10.65 17.78 -25.26
N ALA A 837 10.10 17.34 -26.41
CA ALA A 837 8.93 16.47 -26.37
C ALA A 837 9.28 15.33 -25.41
N LEU A 838 8.38 15.02 -24.46
CA LEU A 838 8.50 13.79 -23.68
C LEU A 838 8.84 12.68 -24.68
N PRO A 839 9.82 11.79 -24.39
CA PRO A 839 10.09 10.69 -25.28
C PRO A 839 8.75 9.99 -25.52
N LEU A 840 8.25 10.10 -26.75
CA LEU A 840 7.20 9.22 -27.21
C LEU A 840 7.78 7.83 -27.01
N GLU A 841 7.19 7.05 -26.11
CA GLU A 841 7.37 5.61 -26.13
C GLU A 841 7.26 5.18 -27.58
N LYS A 842 8.32 4.52 -28.06
CA LYS A 842 8.50 4.16 -29.47
C LYS A 842 7.20 3.61 -30.04
N ASP A 843 6.64 4.34 -31.00
CA ASP A 843 5.55 3.87 -31.84
C ASP A 843 6.09 2.74 -32.75
N PRO A 844 5.55 1.51 -32.68
CA PRO A 844 5.90 0.46 -33.62
C PRO A 844 5.12 0.68 -34.93
N ALA A 845 5.88 0.85 -36.00
CA ALA A 845 5.46 0.78 -37.40
C ALA A 845 4.58 1.93 -37.95
N HIS A 846 5.15 2.68 -38.91
CA HIS A 846 4.53 2.74 -40.24
C HIS A 846 5.56 3.04 -41.34
N LEU A 847 5.88 1.98 -42.08
CA LEU A 847 6.19 2.06 -43.50
C LEU A 847 5.01 2.73 -44.23
N GLY A 848 5.33 3.79 -44.96
CA GLY A 848 4.78 4.15 -46.25
C GLY A 848 3.26 4.34 -46.38
N LEU A 849 2.81 5.59 -46.31
CA LEU A 849 1.79 6.09 -47.23
C LEU A 849 2.18 7.50 -47.68
N ARG A 850 2.48 7.62 -48.97
CA ARG A 850 2.49 8.88 -49.71
C ARG A 850 1.08 9.43 -49.70
N GLU A 851 0.90 10.68 -49.25
CA GLU A 851 -0.05 11.58 -49.90
C GLU A 851 0.58 12.97 -50.04
N SER A 852 0.84 13.32 -51.29
CA SER A 852 1.01 14.68 -51.77
C SER A 852 -0.29 15.45 -51.59
N LYS A 853 -0.21 16.69 -51.11
CA LYS A 853 -0.98 17.82 -51.67
C LYS A 853 -0.42 19.17 -51.19
N HIS A 854 -0.06 19.99 -52.18
CA HIS A 854 -0.23 21.45 -52.20
C HIS A 854 -1.61 21.81 -51.63
N ASP A 855 -1.80 22.84 -50.82
CA ASP A 855 -1.39 24.25 -50.90
C ASP A 855 -1.23 24.86 -49.48
#